data_AF-A0A1N6G1F3-F1
#
_entry.id   AF-A0A1N6G1F3-F1
#
_cell.length_a   1.000
_cell.length_b   1.000
_cell.length_c   1.000
_cell.angle_alpha   90.00
_cell.angle_beta   90.00
_cell.angle_gamma   90.00
#
_symmetry.space_group_name_H-M   'P 1'
#
loop_
_entity.id
_entity.type
_entity.pdbx_description
1 polymer ?
#
loop_
_entity_poly.entity_id
_entity_poly.type
_entity_poly.pdbx_seq_one_letter_code
_entity_poly.pdbx_strand_id
1 'polypeptide(L)'
;MLQKTIAFSLLLLLLTGSAFFAVAQKKEDDKPAIYKTNWNSLSFRSIGPAFTSGRIADFAVNPDNPSEFYVGVAAGGVWKTTNKGLNFEPVFDSEGSYSIGVVEMDPNNHNVIWVGTGENNNQRSVAYGDGIYKSMDGGKSWEHKGLKASEHIGMIAIDPRNSDVVYVAATGPLWSAGGDRGLYKTTDGGDNWTKILDISEHTGIHEVHLDPRNPNVIYAVAHQRRRHVFTYISGGPESSVYKSTDGGENFRKIVKGLPSGDLGRIGLDISPANPDVIYAVVEAQEDKGGFYKSTDLGESWVRQSDYSSSGNYYQEVIADPVDVDLVYVMNTYAAVSEDGGKTFKEVGEKNKHIDNHALWIDPNNPNYLLNGNDGGVYESWDRGKTWRFFPNLPVTQFYKLGVSTDYPFYYVYGGTQDNFSFGGPSQTTETTGISNRDWFVTTLGDGFEPHVDPENPDIIYSQSQYGNLARFDRKTGQTKNIVPQPLEGDYSYNWNWDSPLLVSSHDHKRLYYASDRVHRSDDMGESWREVSGDLTRGIDRNKLEVMGKVWPMDAVAKNQSTTPFGSIVAIAESPIDENLLYAGTDDGLIHVSANGGESWTRYSSFPGVPDMTYVNEIIASAHDKNTVYAAFNNHKQGDFKPYILKSTDMGKSWTSIKANLPEKGSVYAIAEDPVAANLLFVGTEFGCYTSLDGGQYWQKLSKGLPTIAVRDINIQDREKDLVLGTFGRGFYILDDYSALRELSKELLEKEAHIFPVSEALQYEPYSPIAASKTISWLGPKGFQGETYYLGENPPFGAAFTYFLKEKYPTLESERKKSEDEKRKAGETVYYPSYEQLMAEKEEEKPFLIFTIKDVNGEVVNEIRRGATEGINRVFWDLKYPAIDQVNTSLADPMKDLPSGIMVLPGTYTVELAKSINGEITPLTEAVPFEVKTLDNQIVPIADPAAMLAFHQELMELSKSANGARNSYNQLREALKYYQAAARVVKSTSLDEKIDAMENVLDEIELTMFGDPIKRELEIDQAPSLSSRVNTAIYSGSTSLTDPTTTSKEVKRIAENYLNPVIASLKQLVEVDVPAINAELDANQAPWTPGRIIEIKN
;
A
#
# COMPACT_ATOMS: atom_id res chain seq x y z
N MET A 1 -21.09 83.59 -17.36
CA MET A 1 -21.16 84.50 -16.21
C MET A 1 -21.57 83.67 -15.01
N LEU A 2 -20.62 83.33 -14.13
CA LEU A 2 -20.39 84.02 -12.84
C LEU A 2 -21.58 83.76 -11.88
N GLN A 3 -21.44 83.30 -10.64
CA GLN A 3 -20.30 82.98 -9.79
C GLN A 3 -20.95 82.46 -8.48
N LYS A 4 -20.29 81.52 -7.79
CA LYS A 4 -20.47 81.20 -6.36
C LYS A 4 -21.70 80.37 -5.93
N THR A 5 -21.55 79.06 -5.92
CA THR A 5 -21.75 78.25 -4.69
C THR A 5 -20.85 77.00 -4.74
N ILE A 6 -19.58 77.19 -4.41
CA ILE A 6 -18.60 76.13 -4.13
C ILE A 6 -18.43 76.13 -2.61
N ALA A 7 -19.05 75.16 -1.94
CA ALA A 7 -18.73 74.64 -0.59
C ALA A 7 -19.95 73.86 -0.07
N PHE A 8 -20.19 72.63 -0.55
CA PHE A 8 -20.88 71.58 0.23
C PHE A 8 -20.90 70.17 -0.40
N SER A 9 -20.17 69.91 -1.50
CA SER A 9 -20.23 68.59 -2.18
C SER A 9 -18.87 67.93 -2.43
N LEU A 10 -17.80 68.38 -1.75
CA LEU A 10 -16.45 67.81 -1.87
C LEU A 10 -15.85 67.37 -0.53
N LEU A 11 -16.69 67.04 0.46
CA LEU A 11 -16.26 66.47 1.75
C LEU A 11 -16.96 65.13 2.07
N LEU A 12 -17.47 64.43 1.06
CA LEU A 12 -18.06 63.09 1.21
C LEU A 12 -17.40 62.01 0.32
N LEU A 13 -16.25 62.32 -0.28
CA LEU A 13 -15.57 61.45 -1.26
C LEU A 13 -14.08 61.22 -0.96
N LEU A 14 -13.66 61.42 0.29
CA LEU A 14 -12.27 61.23 0.75
C LEU A 14 -12.16 60.60 2.17
N LEU A 15 -13.16 59.79 2.57
CA LEU A 15 -13.11 59.01 3.83
C LEU A 15 -13.53 57.54 3.66
N THR A 16 -13.47 57.00 2.43
CA THR A 16 -13.55 55.55 2.18
C THR A 16 -12.15 55.00 1.91
N GLY A 17 -11.30 55.10 2.91
CA GLY A 17 -9.96 54.54 2.92
C GLY A 17 -9.61 54.23 4.36
N SER A 18 -9.29 52.96 4.63
CA SER A 18 -8.79 52.42 5.90
C SER A 18 -9.85 52.02 6.93
N ALA A 19 -10.26 50.75 6.86
CA ALA A 19 -10.37 49.80 7.99
C ALA A 19 -11.47 48.74 7.76
N PHE A 20 -11.39 47.97 6.66
CA PHE A 20 -11.79 46.56 6.74
C PHE A 20 -10.64 45.82 7.41
N PHE A 21 -10.55 45.89 8.74
CA PHE A 21 -9.94 44.80 9.47
C PHE A 21 -10.89 43.63 9.30
N ALA A 22 -10.61 42.79 8.30
CA ALA A 22 -11.06 41.43 8.30
C ALA A 22 -10.48 40.80 9.57
N VAL A 23 -11.27 40.78 10.63
CA VAL A 23 -11.12 39.76 11.65
C VAL A 23 -11.40 38.47 10.89
N ALA A 24 -10.32 37.82 10.44
CA ALA A 24 -10.38 36.42 10.07
C ALA A 24 -10.88 35.71 11.33
N GLN A 25 -12.20 35.48 11.42
CA GLN A 25 -12.75 34.49 12.31
C GLN A 25 -12.07 33.19 11.89
N LYS A 26 -11.07 32.80 12.68
CA LYS A 26 -10.51 31.47 12.68
C LYS A 26 -11.73 30.54 12.73
N LYS A 27 -12.05 29.87 11.62
CA LYS A 27 -13.11 28.85 11.61
C LYS A 27 -12.75 27.90 12.74
N GLU A 28 -13.58 27.89 13.78
CA GLU A 28 -13.42 26.95 14.88
C GLU A 28 -13.47 25.54 14.27
N ASP A 29 -12.48 24.73 14.63
CA ASP A 29 -12.33 23.37 14.12
C ASP A 29 -13.46 22.51 14.66
N ASP A 30 -14.44 22.19 13.79
CA ASP A 30 -15.66 21.41 14.10
C ASP A 30 -15.35 19.92 14.39
N LYS A 31 -14.06 19.55 14.40
CA LYS A 31 -13.56 18.23 14.77
C LYS A 31 -13.89 17.91 16.24
N PRO A 32 -14.63 16.83 16.55
CA PRO A 32 -14.91 16.44 17.93
C PRO A 32 -13.63 16.09 18.70
N ALA A 33 -13.63 16.35 20.02
CA ALA A 33 -12.43 16.23 20.87
C ALA A 33 -11.74 14.86 20.79
N ILE A 34 -12.50 13.77 20.67
CA ILE A 34 -11.98 12.40 20.60
C ILE A 34 -11.08 12.16 19.37
N TYR A 35 -11.28 12.91 18.29
CA TYR A 35 -10.49 12.81 17.06
C TYR A 35 -9.33 13.81 17.01
N LYS A 36 -9.18 14.71 17.99
CA LYS A 36 -8.09 15.70 18.01
C LYS A 36 -6.74 15.09 18.39
N THR A 37 -6.74 13.92 19.05
CA THR A 37 -5.53 13.17 19.34
C THR A 37 -4.92 12.58 18.07
N ASN A 38 -3.59 12.47 18.02
CA ASN A 38 -2.89 11.87 16.90
C ASN A 38 -2.98 10.33 16.99
N TRP A 39 -3.31 9.66 15.89
CA TRP A 39 -3.31 8.19 15.81
C TRP A 39 -2.03 7.73 15.08
N ASN A 40 -0.92 7.59 15.80
CA ASN A 40 0.40 7.28 15.23
C ASN A 40 0.63 5.80 14.99
N SER A 41 0.09 4.93 15.84
CA SER A 41 0.16 3.47 15.66
C SER A 41 -0.72 2.94 14.54
N LEU A 42 -1.75 3.69 14.14
CA LEU A 42 -2.69 3.25 13.11
C LEU A 42 -2.12 3.55 11.73
N SER A 43 -1.34 2.60 11.21
CA SER A 43 -0.76 2.64 9.85
C SER A 43 -1.06 1.32 9.15
N PHE A 44 -1.51 1.43 7.90
CA PHE A 44 -1.63 0.26 7.04
C PHE A 44 -0.26 -0.23 6.59
N ARG A 45 -0.12 -1.54 6.41
CA ARG A 45 0.99 -2.17 5.67
C ARG A 45 0.46 -2.87 4.43
N SER A 46 1.23 -2.85 3.34
CA SER A 46 0.87 -3.59 2.13
C SER A 46 1.42 -5.02 2.22
N ILE A 47 0.56 -6.00 1.94
CA ILE A 47 0.97 -7.40 1.82
C ILE A 47 1.09 -7.84 0.35
N GLY A 48 0.88 -6.92 -0.60
CA GLY A 48 0.82 -7.21 -2.03
C GLY A 48 -0.47 -7.95 -2.43
N PRO A 49 -0.40 -8.94 -3.34
CA PRO A 49 0.80 -9.46 -4.00
C PRO A 49 1.23 -8.67 -5.25
N ALA A 50 2.37 -9.05 -5.82
CA ALA A 50 2.75 -8.78 -7.21
C ALA A 50 2.71 -10.08 -8.05
N PHE A 51 1.89 -11.05 -7.61
CA PHE A 51 1.74 -12.40 -8.17
C PHE A 51 1.15 -12.35 -9.59
N THR A 52 0.05 -11.59 -9.72
CA THR A 52 -0.42 -10.98 -10.95
C THR A 52 -0.46 -9.48 -10.68
N SER A 53 -0.03 -8.64 -11.62
CA SER A 53 -0.18 -7.20 -11.45
C SER A 53 -1.61 -6.79 -11.83
N GLY A 54 -1.80 -5.65 -12.50
CA GLY A 54 -3.10 -5.15 -12.93
C GLY A 54 -2.96 -4.33 -14.20
N ARG A 55 -4.08 -3.77 -14.67
CA ARG A 55 -4.17 -3.06 -15.95
C ARG A 55 -3.21 -1.90 -16.09
N ILE A 56 -2.35 -1.99 -17.09
CA ILE A 56 -1.45 -0.93 -17.52
C ILE A 56 -2.10 -0.16 -18.66
N ALA A 57 -2.25 1.15 -18.50
CA ALA A 57 -2.86 2.02 -19.50
C ALA A 57 -1.82 2.54 -20.50
N ASP A 58 -0.61 2.90 -20.06
CA ASP A 58 0.34 3.63 -20.89
C ASP A 58 1.80 3.56 -20.38
N PHE A 59 2.76 3.93 -21.24
CA PHE A 59 4.18 4.06 -20.93
C PHE A 59 4.78 5.37 -21.44
N ALA A 60 5.67 5.96 -20.64
CA ALA A 60 6.59 6.99 -21.11
C ALA A 60 8.04 6.51 -20.96
N VAL A 61 8.71 6.22 -22.07
CA VAL A 61 10.07 5.68 -22.09
C VAL A 61 11.07 6.75 -22.51
N ASN A 62 12.16 6.91 -21.76
CA ASN A 62 13.22 7.85 -22.11
C ASN A 62 13.96 7.37 -23.37
N PRO A 63 13.90 8.12 -24.49
CA PRO A 63 14.50 7.68 -25.76
C PRO A 63 16.04 7.67 -25.72
N ASP A 64 16.66 8.47 -24.86
CA ASP A 64 18.12 8.51 -24.69
C ASP A 64 18.62 7.43 -23.73
N ASN A 65 17.74 6.93 -22.86
CA ASN A 65 18.04 5.87 -21.90
C ASN A 65 16.80 5.01 -21.63
N PRO A 66 16.56 3.96 -22.44
CA PRO A 66 15.42 3.05 -22.26
C PRO A 66 15.44 2.23 -20.96
N SER A 67 16.41 2.46 -20.08
CA SER A 67 16.39 1.95 -18.70
C SER A 67 15.49 2.75 -17.77
N GLU A 68 15.19 4.00 -18.15
CA GLU A 68 14.28 4.88 -17.44
C GLU A 68 12.94 4.93 -18.17
N PHE A 69 11.88 4.54 -17.48
CA PHE A 69 10.52 4.68 -17.99
C PHE A 69 9.50 4.79 -16.86
N TYR A 70 8.33 5.32 -17.22
CA TYR A 70 7.16 5.44 -16.38
C TYR A 70 6.07 4.48 -16.86
N VAL A 71 5.30 3.97 -15.91
CA VAL A 71 4.16 3.09 -16.13
C VAL A 71 2.92 3.80 -15.59
N GLY A 72 1.99 4.13 -16.49
CA GLY A 72 0.66 4.63 -16.13
C GLY A 72 -0.27 3.46 -15.84
N VAL A 73 -0.68 3.30 -14.59
CA VAL A 73 -1.57 2.20 -14.18
C VAL A 73 -3.01 2.71 -14.16
N ALA A 74 -3.93 2.00 -14.83
CA ALA A 74 -5.31 2.44 -15.00
C ALA A 74 -6.02 2.80 -13.68
N ALA A 75 -5.66 2.09 -12.60
CA ALA A 75 -6.19 2.32 -11.26
C ALA A 75 -5.11 2.16 -10.14
N GLY A 76 -3.85 2.53 -10.38
CA GLY A 76 -2.77 2.28 -9.42
C GLY A 76 -1.66 3.33 -9.37
N GLY A 77 -1.93 4.53 -9.88
CA GLY A 77 -0.99 5.65 -9.94
C GLY A 77 0.07 5.52 -11.03
N VAL A 78 1.13 6.32 -10.92
CA VAL A 78 2.28 6.31 -11.83
C VAL A 78 3.48 5.71 -11.12
N TRP A 79 4.17 4.80 -11.80
CA TRP A 79 5.37 4.14 -11.31
C TRP A 79 6.55 4.46 -12.19
N LYS A 80 7.72 4.63 -11.58
CA LYS A 80 8.97 4.92 -12.28
C LYS A 80 9.97 3.79 -12.05
N THR A 81 10.74 3.49 -13.09
CA THR A 81 12.00 2.76 -12.95
C THR A 81 13.13 3.53 -13.62
N THR A 82 14.36 3.37 -13.13
CA THR A 82 15.58 3.91 -13.74
C THR A 82 16.57 2.82 -14.13
N ASN A 83 16.19 1.56 -13.95
CA ASN A 83 17.07 0.40 -14.07
C ASN A 83 16.40 -0.80 -14.78
N LYS A 84 15.57 -0.53 -15.80
CA LYS A 84 14.85 -1.54 -16.60
C LYS A 84 13.96 -2.46 -15.78
N GLY A 85 13.22 -1.90 -14.82
CA GLY A 85 12.23 -2.64 -14.04
C GLY A 85 12.81 -3.59 -12.99
N LEU A 86 14.11 -3.49 -12.66
CA LEU A 86 14.64 -4.20 -11.49
C LEU A 86 13.94 -3.72 -10.21
N ASN A 87 13.64 -2.42 -10.13
CA ASN A 87 12.77 -1.83 -9.11
C ASN A 87 11.80 -0.84 -9.76
N PHE A 88 10.59 -0.75 -9.19
CA PHE A 88 9.59 0.27 -9.50
C PHE A 88 9.29 1.07 -8.24
N GLU A 89 9.28 2.40 -8.38
CA GLU A 89 8.96 3.35 -7.31
C GLU A 89 7.63 4.04 -7.65
N PRO A 90 6.65 4.08 -6.73
CA PRO A 90 5.43 4.85 -6.95
C PRO A 90 5.79 6.34 -6.81
N VAL A 91 5.43 7.13 -7.81
CA VAL A 91 5.76 8.57 -7.87
C VAL A 91 4.51 9.46 -7.77
N PHE A 92 3.32 8.87 -7.60
CA PHE A 92 2.02 9.58 -7.65
C PHE A 92 1.08 9.28 -6.47
N ASP A 93 1.56 8.57 -5.44
CA ASP A 93 0.73 8.02 -4.34
C ASP A 93 0.04 9.10 -3.48
N SER A 94 0.51 10.35 -3.50
CA SER A 94 0.00 11.47 -2.71
C SER A 94 -0.91 12.43 -3.48
N GLU A 95 -1.09 12.22 -4.78
CA GLU A 95 -1.89 13.12 -5.63
C GLU A 95 -3.39 12.85 -5.50
N GLY A 96 -4.21 13.74 -6.09
CA GLY A 96 -5.67 13.73 -5.95
C GLY A 96 -6.38 12.56 -6.67
N SER A 97 -5.68 11.86 -7.57
CA SER A 97 -6.19 10.73 -8.33
C SER A 97 -5.21 9.57 -8.32
N TYR A 98 -5.73 8.35 -8.41
CA TYR A 98 -4.96 7.11 -8.62
C TYR A 98 -5.22 6.50 -10.00
N SER A 99 -6.23 6.99 -10.73
CA SER A 99 -6.56 6.51 -12.05
C SER A 99 -5.80 7.30 -13.10
N ILE A 100 -5.09 6.59 -13.98
CA ILE A 100 -4.23 7.18 -15.01
C ILE A 100 -4.73 6.75 -16.39
N GLY A 101 -4.90 7.72 -17.29
CA GLY A 101 -5.24 7.48 -18.69
C GLY A 101 -4.04 7.57 -19.62
N VAL A 102 -3.10 8.49 -19.34
CA VAL A 102 -1.93 8.75 -20.18
C VAL A 102 -0.77 9.32 -19.36
N VAL A 103 0.45 8.93 -19.70
CA VAL A 103 1.70 9.51 -19.18
C VAL A 103 2.59 9.89 -20.36
N GLU A 104 2.93 11.17 -20.47
CA GLU A 104 3.68 11.71 -21.61
C GLU A 104 4.98 12.37 -21.13
N MET A 105 6.08 12.10 -21.83
CA MET A 105 7.39 12.67 -21.53
C MET A 105 7.72 13.78 -22.51
N ASP A 106 8.21 14.91 -22.01
CA ASP A 106 8.61 16.02 -22.87
C ASP A 106 9.81 15.66 -23.76
N PRO A 107 9.71 15.78 -25.10
CA PRO A 107 10.76 15.39 -26.03
C PRO A 107 12.01 16.27 -25.95
N ASN A 108 11.93 17.46 -25.35
CA ASN A 108 13.06 18.38 -25.18
C ASN A 108 13.66 18.33 -23.76
N ASN A 109 12.96 17.76 -22.79
CA ASN A 109 13.44 17.61 -21.42
C ASN A 109 12.78 16.42 -20.71
N HIS A 110 13.45 15.27 -20.71
CA HIS A 110 12.94 14.02 -20.13
C HIS A 110 12.70 14.03 -18.59
N ASN A 111 12.99 15.12 -17.88
CA ASN A 111 12.56 15.32 -16.49
C ASN A 111 11.14 15.90 -16.38
N VAL A 112 10.60 16.46 -17.47
CA VAL A 112 9.25 17.02 -17.51
C VAL A 112 8.30 15.92 -17.93
N ILE A 113 7.39 15.56 -17.02
CA ILE A 113 6.41 14.48 -17.21
C ILE A 113 5.02 15.07 -17.06
N TRP A 114 4.15 14.76 -17.99
CA TRP A 114 2.74 15.10 -17.96
C TRP A 114 1.91 13.85 -17.70
N VAL A 115 0.90 13.97 -16.85
CA VAL A 115 -0.01 12.88 -16.49
C VAL A 115 -1.44 13.33 -16.71
N GLY A 116 -2.16 12.61 -17.55
CA GLY A 116 -3.60 12.73 -17.69
C GLY A 116 -4.29 11.69 -16.83
N THR A 117 -5.09 12.13 -15.87
CA THR A 117 -5.80 11.23 -14.94
C THR A 117 -7.14 10.76 -15.50
N GLY A 118 -7.60 9.61 -14.99
CA GLY A 118 -8.79 8.90 -15.41
C GLY A 118 -8.52 7.97 -16.58
N GLU A 119 -8.71 6.67 -16.36
CA GLU A 119 -8.54 5.63 -17.38
C GLU A 119 -9.34 5.99 -18.64
N ASN A 120 -8.68 5.92 -19.80
CA ASN A 120 -9.22 6.37 -21.09
C ASN A 120 -10.12 5.31 -21.77
N ASN A 121 -10.32 4.15 -21.16
CA ASN A 121 -11.24 3.10 -21.59
C ASN A 121 -12.71 3.40 -21.24
N ASN A 122 -13.61 2.54 -21.74
CA ASN A 122 -15.07 2.70 -21.62
C ASN A 122 -15.73 1.56 -20.80
N GLN A 123 -14.96 0.82 -20.01
CA GLN A 123 -15.38 -0.39 -19.28
C GLN A 123 -16.44 -0.13 -18.17
N ARG A 124 -17.02 -1.22 -17.63
CA ARG A 124 -18.02 -1.19 -16.53
C ARG A 124 -17.43 -0.85 -15.15
N SER A 125 -16.12 -0.97 -15.00
CA SER A 125 -15.25 -0.86 -13.83
C SER A 125 -14.04 0.01 -14.23
N VAL A 126 -14.35 1.25 -14.61
CA VAL A 126 -13.36 2.30 -14.94
C VAL A 126 -13.32 3.28 -13.79
N ALA A 127 -12.12 3.71 -13.41
CA ALA A 127 -11.91 4.76 -12.42
C ALA A 127 -11.82 6.14 -13.10
N TYR A 128 -12.23 7.19 -12.39
CA TYR A 128 -12.19 8.56 -12.90
C TYR A 128 -11.06 9.35 -12.27
N GLY A 129 -10.55 10.30 -13.03
CA GLY A 129 -9.53 11.24 -12.63
C GLY A 129 -10.08 12.61 -12.22
N ASP A 130 -9.14 13.51 -12.00
CA ASP A 130 -9.37 14.89 -11.61
C ASP A 130 -8.56 15.90 -12.45
N GLY A 131 -8.10 15.51 -13.64
CA GLY A 131 -7.47 16.41 -14.63
C GLY A 131 -6.02 16.07 -14.95
N ILE A 132 -5.21 17.11 -15.16
CA ILE A 132 -3.81 16.97 -15.62
C ILE A 132 -2.84 17.35 -14.51
N TYR A 133 -1.72 16.62 -14.44
CA TYR A 133 -0.58 16.96 -13.59
C TYR A 133 0.69 17.12 -14.42
N LYS A 134 1.59 17.95 -13.93
CA LYS A 134 2.93 18.15 -14.50
C LYS A 134 3.99 18.00 -13.41
N SER A 135 5.02 17.22 -13.68
CA SER A 135 6.26 17.20 -12.90
C SER A 135 7.37 17.87 -13.68
N MET A 136 8.24 18.59 -12.98
CA MET A 136 9.44 19.22 -13.56
C MET A 136 10.74 18.53 -13.12
N ASP A 137 10.64 17.53 -12.24
CA ASP A 137 11.78 16.93 -11.52
C ASP A 137 11.79 15.39 -11.60
N GLY A 138 11.17 14.85 -12.66
CA GLY A 138 11.14 13.41 -12.94
C GLY A 138 10.22 12.63 -11.99
N GLY A 139 9.12 13.24 -11.56
CA GLY A 139 8.07 12.64 -10.73
C GLY A 139 8.25 12.80 -9.22
N LYS A 140 9.20 13.62 -8.74
CA LYS A 140 9.39 13.82 -7.29
C LYS A 140 8.35 14.78 -6.70
N SER A 141 7.90 15.74 -7.51
CA SER A 141 6.79 16.63 -7.19
C SER A 141 5.90 16.85 -8.41
N TRP A 142 4.62 17.14 -8.14
CA TRP A 142 3.60 17.35 -9.16
C TRP A 142 2.82 18.64 -8.90
N GLU A 143 2.40 19.26 -9.99
CA GLU A 143 1.50 20.41 -9.97
C GLU A 143 0.25 20.06 -10.77
N HIS A 144 -0.93 20.30 -10.17
CA HIS A 144 -2.21 20.17 -10.87
C HIS A 144 -2.37 21.30 -11.89
N LYS A 145 -2.44 20.97 -13.18
CA LYS A 145 -2.49 21.92 -14.30
C LYS A 145 -3.88 22.12 -14.89
N GLY A 146 -4.95 21.64 -14.26
CA GLY A 146 -6.34 21.94 -14.66
C GLY A 146 -7.06 20.81 -15.39
N LEU A 147 -8.11 21.15 -16.15
CA LEU A 147 -9.11 20.23 -16.72
C LEU A 147 -9.78 19.31 -15.68
N LYS A 148 -10.10 19.88 -14.51
CA LYS A 148 -10.60 19.16 -13.32
C LYS A 148 -11.90 18.41 -13.53
N ALA A 149 -12.70 18.83 -14.50
CA ALA A 149 -13.99 18.24 -14.83
C ALA A 149 -13.91 17.33 -16.08
N SER A 150 -12.72 16.98 -16.56
CA SER A 150 -12.60 16.05 -17.69
C SER A 150 -12.95 14.63 -17.29
N GLU A 151 -12.65 14.23 -16.05
CA GLU A 151 -12.76 12.85 -15.52
C GLU A 151 -11.90 11.81 -16.24
N HIS A 152 -11.71 11.92 -17.56
CA HIS A 152 -10.89 11.03 -18.38
C HIS A 152 -10.09 11.86 -19.38
N ILE A 153 -8.78 11.70 -19.38
CA ILE A 153 -7.87 12.28 -20.37
C ILE A 153 -7.44 11.15 -21.31
N GLY A 154 -7.68 11.34 -22.60
CA GLY A 154 -7.40 10.30 -23.60
C GLY A 154 -5.94 10.30 -24.05
N MET A 155 -5.40 11.47 -24.36
CA MET A 155 -4.03 11.64 -24.88
C MET A 155 -3.49 13.04 -24.60
N ILE A 156 -2.17 13.15 -24.44
CA ILE A 156 -1.43 14.41 -24.34
C ILE A 156 -0.39 14.42 -25.47
N ALA A 157 -0.29 15.52 -26.22
CA ALA A 157 0.74 15.70 -27.23
C ALA A 157 1.50 17.00 -27.01
N ILE A 158 2.83 16.92 -26.97
CA ILE A 158 3.72 18.07 -26.72
C ILE A 158 4.32 18.52 -28.05
N ASP A 159 4.27 19.82 -28.34
CA ASP A 159 4.88 20.36 -29.56
C ASP A 159 6.42 20.25 -29.45
N PRO A 160 7.10 19.50 -30.33
CA PRO A 160 8.54 19.30 -30.23
C PRO A 160 9.34 20.60 -30.43
N ARG A 161 8.72 21.66 -30.99
CA ARG A 161 9.36 22.96 -31.19
C ARG A 161 9.37 23.82 -29.92
N ASN A 162 8.44 23.57 -29.00
CA ASN A 162 8.29 24.33 -27.75
C ASN A 162 7.51 23.52 -26.70
N SER A 163 8.21 23.10 -25.65
CA SER A 163 7.69 22.38 -24.48
C SER A 163 6.54 23.06 -23.73
N ASP A 164 6.35 24.37 -23.89
CA ASP A 164 5.21 25.10 -23.29
C ASP A 164 3.92 24.98 -24.11
N VAL A 165 4.00 24.45 -25.34
CA VAL A 165 2.83 24.23 -26.20
C VAL A 165 2.41 22.77 -26.12
N VAL A 166 1.28 22.53 -25.45
CA VAL A 166 0.76 21.18 -25.20
C VAL A 166 -0.71 21.11 -25.64
N TYR A 167 -1.07 19.99 -26.24
CA TYR A 167 -2.43 19.66 -26.67
C TYR A 167 -2.96 18.51 -25.83
N VAL A 168 -4.22 18.60 -25.41
CA VAL A 168 -4.85 17.58 -24.57
C VAL A 168 -6.18 17.15 -25.17
N ALA A 169 -6.25 15.88 -25.53
CA ALA A 169 -7.47 15.19 -25.91
C ALA A 169 -8.28 14.86 -24.65
N ALA A 170 -9.18 15.78 -24.29
CA ALA A 170 -10.06 15.61 -23.16
C ALA A 170 -11.33 14.86 -23.61
N THR A 171 -11.38 13.56 -23.31
CA THR A 171 -12.53 12.71 -23.67
C THR A 171 -13.78 13.14 -22.90
N GLY A 172 -13.58 13.67 -21.70
CA GLY A 172 -14.65 14.15 -20.84
C GLY A 172 -15.38 13.02 -20.10
N PRO A 173 -16.37 13.37 -19.27
CA PRO A 173 -17.10 12.45 -18.40
C PRO A 173 -17.66 11.24 -19.14
N LEU A 174 -17.55 10.03 -18.58
CA LEU A 174 -18.17 8.83 -19.17
C LEU A 174 -19.67 8.74 -18.84
N TRP A 175 -20.07 9.28 -17.68
CA TRP A 175 -21.41 9.08 -17.12
C TRP A 175 -22.32 10.31 -17.23
N SER A 176 -21.76 11.51 -17.42
CA SER A 176 -22.51 12.78 -17.46
C SER A 176 -22.25 13.62 -18.72
N ALA A 177 -23.17 14.54 -19.02
CA ALA A 177 -23.00 15.50 -20.10
C ALA A 177 -22.09 16.66 -19.66
N GLY A 178 -21.49 17.38 -20.61
CA GLY A 178 -20.60 18.51 -20.34
C GLY A 178 -19.21 18.10 -19.84
N GLY A 179 -18.72 18.77 -18.80
CA GLY A 179 -17.36 18.64 -18.27
C GLY A 179 -16.31 19.35 -19.11
N ASP A 180 -15.04 19.20 -18.72
CA ASP A 180 -13.90 19.69 -19.51
C ASP A 180 -13.67 18.72 -20.68
N ARG A 181 -14.52 18.82 -21.71
CA ARG A 181 -14.52 17.94 -22.88
C ARG A 181 -14.13 18.70 -24.15
N GLY A 182 -13.34 18.08 -25.03
CA GLY A 182 -12.88 18.66 -26.30
C GLY A 182 -11.37 18.56 -26.49
N LEU A 183 -10.82 19.26 -27.48
CA LEU A 183 -9.36 19.44 -27.62
C LEU A 183 -8.95 20.76 -26.96
N TYR A 184 -8.02 20.68 -26.03
CA TYR A 184 -7.45 21.85 -25.37
C TYR A 184 -6.01 22.09 -25.81
N LYS A 185 -5.61 23.36 -25.82
CA LYS A 185 -4.24 23.80 -26.10
C LYS A 185 -3.79 24.78 -25.02
N THR A 186 -2.57 24.61 -24.54
CA THR A 186 -1.83 25.62 -23.77
C THR A 186 -0.64 26.11 -24.60
N THR A 187 -0.17 27.32 -24.30
CA THR A 187 1.08 27.88 -24.85
C THR A 187 1.96 28.47 -23.74
N ASP A 188 1.62 28.22 -22.49
CA ASP A 188 2.28 28.71 -21.28
C ASP A 188 2.54 27.57 -20.30
N GLY A 189 2.74 26.35 -20.82
CA GLY A 189 3.18 25.21 -20.02
C GLY A 189 2.11 24.69 -19.04
N GLY A 190 0.83 24.95 -19.32
CA GLY A 190 -0.33 24.43 -18.58
C GLY A 190 -1.00 25.41 -17.62
N ASP A 191 -0.56 26.66 -17.58
CA ASP A 191 -1.14 27.67 -16.68
C ASP A 191 -2.52 28.13 -17.19
N ASN A 192 -2.70 28.20 -18.51
CA ASN A 192 -3.97 28.49 -19.15
C ASN A 192 -4.27 27.49 -20.28
N TRP A 193 -5.54 27.14 -20.42
CA TRP A 193 -6.04 26.23 -21.46
C TRP A 193 -7.09 26.92 -22.34
N THR A 194 -6.91 26.81 -23.64
CA THR A 194 -7.90 27.22 -24.64
C THR A 194 -8.54 25.98 -25.26
N LYS A 195 -9.87 25.86 -25.22
CA LYS A 195 -10.59 24.83 -25.98
C LYS A 195 -10.58 25.20 -27.46
N ILE A 196 -9.85 24.45 -28.27
CA ILE A 196 -9.65 24.73 -29.71
C ILE A 196 -10.53 23.86 -30.63
N LEU A 197 -11.11 22.77 -30.11
CA LEU A 197 -12.14 21.99 -30.79
C LEU A 197 -13.21 21.54 -29.80
N ASP A 198 -14.45 21.97 -30.04
CA ASP A 198 -15.65 21.61 -29.29
C ASP A 198 -16.65 20.95 -30.23
N ILE A 199 -17.18 19.79 -29.84
CA ILE A 199 -18.15 19.05 -30.67
C ILE A 199 -19.55 19.18 -30.05
N SER A 200 -19.74 18.66 -28.84
CA SER A 200 -21.00 18.74 -28.09
C SER A 200 -20.81 18.41 -26.61
N GLU A 201 -21.88 18.53 -25.83
CA GLU A 201 -21.92 18.08 -24.43
C GLU A 201 -21.91 16.55 -24.25
N HIS A 202 -21.80 15.76 -25.31
CA HIS A 202 -21.72 14.28 -25.27
C HIS A 202 -20.50 13.71 -26.00
N THR A 203 -19.73 14.55 -26.71
CA THR A 203 -18.68 14.10 -27.64
C THR A 203 -17.38 14.83 -27.38
N GLY A 204 -16.34 14.06 -27.06
CA GLY A 204 -15.02 14.57 -26.67
C GLY A 204 -13.95 14.11 -27.63
N ILE A 205 -12.72 14.53 -27.36
CA ILE A 205 -11.56 14.12 -28.16
C ILE A 205 -10.82 13.04 -27.38
N HIS A 206 -10.61 11.90 -28.04
CA HIS A 206 -9.96 10.74 -27.46
C HIS A 206 -8.45 10.74 -27.73
N GLU A 207 -8.07 10.99 -28.99
CA GLU A 207 -6.67 11.07 -29.41
C GLU A 207 -6.36 12.40 -30.11
N VAL A 208 -5.11 12.84 -29.96
CA VAL A 208 -4.54 13.97 -30.71
C VAL A 208 -3.15 13.62 -31.20
N HIS A 209 -2.94 13.72 -32.51
CA HIS A 209 -1.65 13.41 -33.15
C HIS A 209 -1.12 14.64 -33.89
N LEU A 210 0.17 14.92 -33.73
CA LEU A 210 0.88 16.00 -34.42
C LEU A 210 1.77 15.39 -35.51
N ASP A 211 1.75 15.93 -36.73
CA ASP A 211 2.75 15.50 -37.75
C ASP A 211 4.16 15.88 -37.25
N PRO A 212 5.09 14.92 -37.09
CA PRO A 212 6.40 15.18 -36.48
C PRO A 212 7.27 16.13 -37.31
N ARG A 213 6.96 16.31 -38.61
CA ARG A 213 7.68 17.23 -39.51
C ARG A 213 7.08 18.63 -39.48
N ASN A 214 5.79 18.75 -39.15
CA ASN A 214 5.07 20.01 -39.08
C ASN A 214 3.92 19.93 -38.05
N PRO A 215 4.17 20.29 -36.78
CA PRO A 215 3.15 20.22 -35.72
C PRO A 215 1.96 21.18 -35.90
N ASN A 216 1.91 21.97 -36.97
CA ASN A 216 0.68 22.69 -37.36
C ASN A 216 -0.35 21.77 -38.03
N VAL A 217 0.07 20.60 -38.51
CA VAL A 217 -0.84 19.56 -38.98
C VAL A 217 -1.23 18.69 -37.79
N ILE A 218 -2.50 18.76 -37.42
CA ILE A 218 -3.04 18.10 -36.22
C ILE A 218 -4.19 17.20 -36.65
N TYR A 219 -4.20 15.98 -36.13
CA TYR A 219 -5.32 15.04 -36.25
C TYR A 219 -5.98 14.90 -34.88
N ALA A 220 -7.30 15.00 -34.84
CA ALA A 220 -8.08 14.86 -33.61
C ALA A 220 -9.22 13.87 -33.82
N VAL A 221 -9.35 12.90 -32.91
CA VAL A 221 -10.36 11.84 -32.99
C VAL A 221 -11.49 12.13 -32.01
N ALA A 222 -12.68 12.44 -32.52
CA ALA A 222 -13.86 12.65 -31.72
C ALA A 222 -14.59 11.34 -31.44
N HIS A 223 -15.00 11.13 -30.19
CA HIS A 223 -15.71 9.93 -29.73
C HIS A 223 -16.96 10.32 -28.91
N GLN A 224 -18.14 9.99 -29.44
CA GLN A 224 -19.41 10.13 -28.74
C GLN A 224 -19.68 8.87 -27.91
N ARG A 225 -19.79 9.02 -26.58
CA ARG A 225 -19.98 7.86 -25.68
C ARG A 225 -20.86 8.16 -24.47
N ARG A 226 -21.51 7.11 -23.96
CA ARG A 226 -22.19 7.15 -22.65
C ARG A 226 -22.28 5.75 -22.04
N ARG A 227 -22.01 5.67 -20.74
CA ARG A 227 -22.30 4.47 -19.94
C ARG A 227 -23.20 4.81 -18.76
N HIS A 228 -24.10 3.90 -18.45
CA HIS A 228 -24.87 3.84 -17.20
C HIS A 228 -24.85 2.39 -16.68
N VAL A 229 -25.42 2.14 -15.49
CA VAL A 229 -25.57 0.77 -14.96
C VAL A 229 -26.24 -0.15 -15.98
N PHE A 230 -27.29 0.35 -16.63
CA PHE A 230 -28.16 -0.45 -17.49
C PHE A 230 -27.73 -0.51 -18.96
N THR A 231 -26.78 0.31 -19.43
CA THR A 231 -26.40 0.32 -20.86
C THR A 231 -25.03 0.95 -21.14
N TYR A 232 -24.54 0.71 -22.35
CA TYR A 232 -23.39 1.34 -22.95
C TYR A 232 -23.71 1.72 -24.39
N ILE A 233 -23.29 2.91 -24.80
CA ILE A 233 -23.35 3.42 -26.17
C ILE A 233 -21.93 3.88 -26.56
N SER A 234 -21.34 3.22 -27.57
CA SER A 234 -19.93 3.36 -27.99
C SER A 234 -19.77 4.19 -29.25
N GLY A 235 -20.74 5.05 -29.59
CA GLY A 235 -20.68 5.80 -30.83
C GLY A 235 -21.95 6.56 -31.15
N GLY A 236 -21.89 7.31 -32.25
CA GLY A 236 -22.98 8.11 -32.75
C GLY A 236 -22.55 9.01 -33.91
N PRO A 237 -23.43 9.90 -34.38
CA PRO A 237 -23.19 10.74 -35.56
C PRO A 237 -22.09 11.79 -35.37
N GLU A 238 -21.68 12.04 -34.12
CA GLU A 238 -20.68 13.05 -33.78
C GLU A 238 -19.25 12.49 -33.73
N SER A 239 -19.08 11.17 -33.65
CA SER A 239 -17.76 10.52 -33.74
C SER A 239 -17.17 10.71 -35.14
N SER A 240 -15.91 11.15 -35.24
CA SER A 240 -15.27 11.50 -36.51
C SER A 240 -13.78 11.76 -36.34
N VAL A 241 -13.03 11.70 -37.45
CA VAL A 241 -11.64 12.21 -37.52
C VAL A 241 -11.65 13.63 -38.08
N TYR A 242 -10.93 14.54 -37.41
CA TYR A 242 -10.72 15.92 -37.81
C TYR A 242 -9.25 16.18 -38.10
N LYS A 243 -8.99 17.12 -39.02
CA LYS A 243 -7.64 17.60 -39.32
C LYS A 243 -7.60 19.13 -39.35
N SER A 244 -6.56 19.68 -38.74
CA SER A 244 -6.11 21.08 -38.88
C SER A 244 -4.79 21.11 -39.64
N THR A 245 -4.52 22.21 -40.34
CA THR A 245 -3.23 22.50 -41.00
C THR A 245 -2.64 23.84 -40.57
N ASP A 246 -3.23 24.46 -39.55
CA ASP A 246 -2.93 25.80 -39.04
C ASP A 246 -2.71 25.82 -37.52
N GLY A 247 -2.30 24.69 -36.94
CA GLY A 247 -1.95 24.61 -35.51
C GLY A 247 -3.16 24.65 -34.58
N GLY A 248 -4.31 24.23 -35.09
CA GLY A 248 -5.56 24.11 -34.34
C GLY A 248 -6.48 25.32 -34.39
N GLU A 249 -6.24 26.28 -35.29
CA GLU A 249 -7.15 27.42 -35.48
C GLU A 249 -8.43 26.99 -36.19
N ASN A 250 -8.33 26.12 -37.19
CA ASN A 250 -9.47 25.57 -37.92
C ASN A 250 -9.36 24.05 -38.09
N PHE A 251 -10.50 23.37 -37.99
CA PHE A 251 -10.62 21.92 -38.19
C PHE A 251 -11.66 21.59 -39.27
N ARG A 252 -11.41 20.51 -40.01
CA ARG A 252 -12.38 19.91 -40.93
C ARG A 252 -12.39 18.40 -40.81
N LYS A 253 -13.56 17.78 -41.04
CA LYS A 253 -13.70 16.32 -41.06
C LYS A 253 -12.93 15.72 -42.23
N ILE A 254 -12.26 14.60 -41.99
CA ILE A 254 -11.50 13.84 -43.00
C ILE A 254 -11.96 12.38 -43.05
N VAL A 255 -13.22 12.17 -43.40
CA VAL A 255 -13.89 10.86 -43.35
C VAL A 255 -14.06 10.20 -44.73
N LYS A 256 -13.44 10.77 -45.78
CA LYS A 256 -13.59 10.25 -47.14
C LYS A 256 -12.98 8.84 -47.24
N GLY A 257 -13.82 7.84 -47.50
CA GLY A 257 -13.42 6.43 -47.60
C GLY A 257 -13.62 5.62 -46.31
N LEU A 258 -13.94 6.28 -45.19
CA LEU A 258 -14.41 5.62 -43.97
C LEU A 258 -15.88 5.17 -44.10
N PRO A 259 -16.39 4.31 -43.21
CA PRO A 259 -17.79 3.86 -43.22
C PRO A 259 -18.80 5.00 -43.18
N SER A 260 -19.91 4.83 -43.90
CA SER A 260 -21.08 5.70 -43.77
C SER A 260 -21.97 5.23 -42.62
N GLY A 261 -22.48 6.16 -41.79
CA GLY A 261 -23.34 5.88 -40.64
C GLY A 261 -22.72 6.42 -39.35
N ASP A 262 -23.23 5.96 -38.21
CA ASP A 262 -22.66 6.29 -36.91
C ASP A 262 -21.32 5.56 -36.71
N LEU A 263 -20.31 6.30 -36.25
CA LEU A 263 -18.98 5.79 -35.94
C LEU A 263 -18.81 5.63 -34.43
N GLY A 264 -17.99 4.67 -34.02
CA GLY A 264 -17.59 4.47 -32.63
C GLY A 264 -16.20 5.03 -32.33
N ARG A 265 -15.50 4.40 -31.38
CA ARG A 265 -14.09 4.72 -31.11
C ARG A 265 -13.25 4.40 -32.35
N ILE A 266 -12.30 5.29 -32.63
CA ILE A 266 -11.33 5.17 -33.72
C ILE A 266 -9.96 5.24 -33.06
N GLY A 267 -9.11 4.25 -33.33
CA GLY A 267 -7.69 4.29 -32.99
C GLY A 267 -6.89 4.77 -34.19
N LEU A 268 -5.94 5.67 -34.01
CA LEU A 268 -5.14 6.23 -35.10
C LEU A 268 -3.66 6.27 -34.74
N ASP A 269 -2.79 6.06 -35.72
CA ASP A 269 -1.36 6.36 -35.56
C ASP A 269 -0.73 6.82 -36.88
N ILE A 270 0.27 7.70 -36.77
CA ILE A 270 1.07 8.22 -37.88
C ILE A 270 2.35 7.39 -37.95
N SER A 271 2.64 6.78 -39.09
CA SER A 271 3.85 5.95 -39.21
C SER A 271 5.13 6.80 -39.01
N PRO A 272 5.97 6.50 -38.00
CA PRO A 272 7.23 7.21 -37.84
C PRO A 272 8.20 6.95 -39.01
N ALA A 273 8.13 5.75 -39.62
CA ALA A 273 8.90 5.38 -40.79
C ALA A 273 8.54 6.22 -42.05
N ASN A 274 7.27 6.63 -42.17
CA ASN A 274 6.81 7.55 -43.22
C ASN A 274 5.54 8.31 -42.78
N PRO A 275 5.67 9.57 -42.33
CA PRO A 275 4.53 10.33 -41.80
C PRO A 275 3.46 10.74 -42.82
N ASP A 276 3.62 10.43 -44.12
CA ASP A 276 2.53 10.54 -45.10
C ASP A 276 1.48 9.42 -44.95
N VAL A 277 1.86 8.34 -44.26
CA VAL A 277 1.03 7.16 -44.01
C VAL A 277 0.41 7.24 -42.63
N ILE A 278 -0.92 7.11 -42.59
CA ILE A 278 -1.71 7.09 -41.36
C ILE A 278 -2.55 5.83 -41.35
N TYR A 279 -2.54 5.14 -40.22
CA TYR A 279 -3.34 3.95 -39.98
C TYR A 279 -4.52 4.29 -39.07
N ALA A 280 -5.64 3.62 -39.30
CA ALA A 280 -6.79 3.73 -38.41
C ALA A 280 -7.52 2.40 -38.27
N VAL A 281 -7.88 2.04 -37.05
CA VAL A 281 -8.90 1.03 -36.77
C VAL A 281 -10.19 1.75 -36.38
N VAL A 282 -11.33 1.33 -36.95
CA VAL A 282 -12.60 2.07 -36.86
C VAL A 282 -13.71 1.14 -36.42
N GLU A 283 -14.35 1.46 -35.29
CA GLU A 283 -15.64 0.90 -34.89
C GLU A 283 -16.78 1.65 -35.60
N ALA A 284 -17.80 0.94 -36.08
CA ALA A 284 -18.93 1.55 -36.78
C ALA A 284 -20.22 0.71 -36.63
N GLN A 285 -21.36 1.36 -36.85
CA GLN A 285 -22.68 0.72 -36.88
C GLN A 285 -22.79 -0.38 -37.96
N GLU A 286 -23.64 -1.38 -37.72
CA GLU A 286 -23.91 -2.50 -38.65
C GLU A 286 -22.66 -3.31 -39.06
N ASP A 287 -21.68 -3.45 -38.15
CA ASP A 287 -20.42 -4.19 -38.40
C ASP A 287 -19.61 -3.66 -39.60
N LYS A 288 -19.82 -2.39 -39.99
CA LYS A 288 -19.13 -1.74 -41.11
C LYS A 288 -17.71 -1.27 -40.77
N GLY A 289 -17.23 -1.56 -39.57
CA GLY A 289 -15.90 -1.22 -39.09
C GLY A 289 -14.77 -1.87 -39.90
N GLY A 290 -13.53 -1.59 -39.53
CA GLY A 290 -12.37 -2.24 -40.14
C GLY A 290 -11.06 -1.47 -39.94
N PHE A 291 -10.03 -1.92 -40.66
CA PHE A 291 -8.71 -1.31 -40.66
C PHE A 291 -8.47 -0.53 -41.96
N TYR A 292 -7.97 0.69 -41.83
CA TYR A 292 -7.84 1.67 -42.90
C TYR A 292 -6.41 2.21 -42.95
N LYS A 293 -5.98 2.53 -44.17
CA LYS A 293 -4.70 3.20 -44.45
C LYS A 293 -4.99 4.43 -45.30
N SER A 294 -4.41 5.56 -44.91
CA SER A 294 -4.25 6.74 -45.75
C SER A 294 -2.78 6.86 -46.15
N THR A 295 -2.52 7.32 -47.37
CA THR A 295 -1.18 7.63 -47.88
C THR A 295 -1.09 9.07 -48.38
N ASP A 296 -2.07 9.90 -48.03
CA ASP A 296 -2.22 11.28 -48.46
C ASP A 296 -2.50 12.20 -47.26
N LEU A 297 -1.84 11.92 -46.13
CA LEU A 297 -1.97 12.72 -44.89
C LEU A 297 -3.40 12.74 -44.35
N GLY A 298 -4.15 11.65 -44.49
CA GLY A 298 -5.51 11.50 -44.00
C GLY A 298 -6.59 12.14 -44.88
N GLU A 299 -6.27 12.67 -46.07
CA GLU A 299 -7.31 13.27 -46.95
C GLU A 299 -8.28 12.22 -47.50
N SER A 300 -7.80 11.00 -47.74
CA SER A 300 -8.63 9.86 -48.09
C SER A 300 -8.12 8.55 -47.49
N TRP A 301 -9.07 7.67 -47.20
CA TRP A 301 -8.83 6.39 -46.54
C TRP A 301 -9.17 5.23 -47.47
N VAL A 302 -8.33 4.20 -47.45
CA VAL A 302 -8.55 2.94 -48.15
C VAL A 302 -8.65 1.82 -47.12
N ARG A 303 -9.80 1.17 -47.07
CA ARG A 303 -10.01 -0.03 -46.25
C ARG A 303 -9.07 -1.13 -46.70
N GLN A 304 -8.25 -1.63 -45.78
CA GLN A 304 -7.29 -2.70 -46.05
C GLN A 304 -7.89 -4.07 -45.74
N SER A 305 -8.66 -4.18 -44.65
CA SER A 305 -9.29 -5.43 -44.20
C SER A 305 -10.52 -5.18 -43.32
N ASP A 306 -11.25 -6.25 -43.02
CA ASP A 306 -12.33 -6.28 -42.03
C ASP A 306 -11.82 -6.32 -40.58
N TYR A 307 -10.50 -6.31 -40.35
CA TYR A 307 -9.93 -6.41 -39.01
C TYR A 307 -10.37 -5.23 -38.14
N SER A 308 -10.85 -5.52 -36.94
CA SER A 308 -11.26 -4.53 -35.95
C SER A 308 -10.97 -5.03 -34.53
N SER A 309 -10.88 -4.10 -33.59
CA SER A 309 -10.79 -4.37 -32.15
C SER A 309 -11.98 -3.76 -31.41
N SER A 310 -12.16 -4.06 -30.12
CA SER A 310 -13.27 -3.52 -29.35
C SER A 310 -13.06 -2.04 -28.99
N GLY A 311 -13.98 -1.15 -29.36
CA GLY A 311 -13.93 0.27 -28.98
C GLY A 311 -14.08 0.54 -27.48
N ASN A 312 -14.50 -0.48 -26.72
CA ASN A 312 -14.56 -0.38 -25.27
C ASN A 312 -13.17 -0.34 -24.61
N TYR A 313 -12.14 -0.85 -25.29
CA TYR A 313 -10.80 -1.09 -24.74
C TYR A 313 -9.63 -0.81 -25.70
N TYR A 314 -9.60 -1.46 -26.86
CA TYR A 314 -8.34 -1.75 -27.57
C TYR A 314 -8.21 -1.10 -28.94
N GLN A 315 -8.98 -0.05 -29.23
CA GLN A 315 -8.82 0.72 -30.47
C GLN A 315 -7.54 1.58 -30.37
N GLU A 316 -6.38 0.92 -30.28
CA GLU A 316 -5.04 1.51 -30.18
C GLU A 316 -4.21 0.93 -31.32
N VAL A 317 -3.68 1.80 -32.17
CA VAL A 317 -2.83 1.45 -33.32
C VAL A 317 -1.40 1.87 -32.99
N ILE A 318 -0.42 1.01 -33.26
CA ILE A 318 0.99 1.32 -33.05
C ILE A 318 1.76 0.93 -34.32
N ALA A 319 2.19 1.92 -35.08
CA ALA A 319 3.02 1.73 -36.26
C ALA A 319 4.48 1.42 -35.86
N ASP A 320 5.13 0.50 -36.58
CA ASP A 320 6.56 0.24 -36.34
C ASP A 320 7.39 1.48 -36.71
N PRO A 321 8.39 1.84 -35.88
CA PRO A 321 9.19 3.05 -36.09
C PRO A 321 10.12 2.98 -37.31
N VAL A 322 10.33 1.80 -37.89
CA VAL A 322 11.32 1.54 -38.95
C VAL A 322 10.66 0.99 -40.23
N ASP A 323 9.67 0.10 -40.11
CA ASP A 323 8.97 -0.52 -41.24
C ASP A 323 7.56 0.03 -41.40
N VAL A 324 7.32 0.80 -42.47
CA VAL A 324 6.01 1.42 -42.74
C VAL A 324 4.89 0.40 -42.89
N ASP A 325 5.15 -0.82 -43.35
CA ASP A 325 4.10 -1.84 -43.55
C ASP A 325 3.85 -2.70 -42.31
N LEU A 326 4.69 -2.56 -41.27
CA LEU A 326 4.47 -3.24 -39.99
C LEU A 326 3.64 -2.37 -39.05
N VAL A 327 2.49 -2.88 -38.61
CA VAL A 327 1.58 -2.18 -37.71
C VAL A 327 0.93 -3.15 -36.73
N TYR A 328 0.91 -2.74 -35.46
CA TYR A 328 0.31 -3.47 -34.36
C TYR A 328 -1.03 -2.85 -33.99
N VAL A 329 -1.96 -3.69 -33.56
CA VAL A 329 -3.24 -3.25 -32.99
C VAL A 329 -3.44 -4.00 -31.69
N MET A 330 -3.69 -3.25 -30.62
CA MET A 330 -4.00 -3.83 -29.33
C MET A 330 -5.34 -4.55 -29.36
N ASN A 331 -5.46 -5.62 -28.57
CA ASN A 331 -6.67 -6.43 -28.47
C ASN A 331 -6.52 -7.39 -27.27
N THR A 332 -7.55 -8.19 -27.01
CA THR A 332 -7.43 -9.37 -26.14
C THR A 332 -6.22 -10.22 -26.58
N TYR A 333 -6.10 -10.50 -27.88
CA TYR A 333 -4.89 -11.06 -28.48
C TYR A 333 -4.26 -10.00 -29.39
N ALA A 334 -3.13 -9.41 -28.98
CA ALA A 334 -2.50 -8.36 -29.77
C ALA A 334 -2.21 -8.85 -31.18
N ALA A 335 -2.52 -8.03 -32.17
CA ALA A 335 -2.34 -8.39 -33.57
C ALA A 335 -1.26 -7.55 -34.23
N VAL A 336 -0.62 -8.13 -35.25
CA VAL A 336 0.37 -7.48 -36.09
C VAL A 336 0.07 -7.78 -37.56
N SER A 337 0.24 -6.76 -38.39
CA SER A 337 0.24 -6.86 -39.84
C SER A 337 1.63 -6.52 -40.37
N GLU A 338 2.09 -7.29 -41.35
CA GLU A 338 3.38 -7.11 -42.07
C GLU A 338 3.17 -6.61 -43.52
N ASP A 339 1.93 -6.23 -43.88
CA ASP A 339 1.54 -5.85 -45.24
C ASP A 339 0.68 -4.57 -45.30
N GLY A 340 0.82 -3.71 -44.28
CA GLY A 340 0.14 -2.43 -44.16
C GLY A 340 -1.34 -2.54 -43.79
N GLY A 341 -1.74 -3.62 -43.11
CA GLY A 341 -3.08 -3.83 -42.55
C GLY A 341 -4.01 -4.72 -43.38
N LYS A 342 -3.52 -5.39 -44.43
CA LYS A 342 -4.35 -6.26 -45.28
C LYS A 342 -4.57 -7.62 -44.63
N THR A 343 -3.56 -8.13 -43.93
CA THR A 343 -3.66 -9.35 -43.13
C THR A 343 -3.10 -9.13 -41.73
N PHE A 344 -3.74 -9.74 -40.73
CA PHE A 344 -3.33 -9.70 -39.33
C PHE A 344 -3.12 -11.10 -38.80
N LYS A 345 -2.12 -11.24 -37.94
CA LYS A 345 -1.85 -12.44 -37.13
C LYS A 345 -1.61 -12.02 -35.69
N GLU A 346 -1.75 -12.94 -34.75
CA GLU A 346 -1.39 -12.68 -33.35
C GLU A 346 0.12 -12.45 -33.21
N VAL A 347 0.50 -11.52 -32.33
CA VAL A 347 1.91 -11.26 -31.97
C VAL A 347 2.50 -12.47 -31.24
N GLY A 348 1.74 -13.04 -30.29
CA GLY A 348 2.10 -14.20 -29.50
C GLY A 348 1.86 -13.96 -28.00
N GLU A 349 1.07 -14.81 -27.36
CA GLU A 349 0.63 -14.65 -25.96
C GLU A 349 1.15 -15.75 -25.02
N LYS A 350 2.11 -16.56 -25.48
CA LYS A 350 2.58 -17.72 -24.72
C LYS A 350 3.21 -17.28 -23.39
N ASN A 351 2.67 -17.80 -22.28
CA ASN A 351 3.07 -17.49 -20.90
C ASN A 351 2.97 -15.99 -20.53
N LYS A 352 2.13 -15.24 -21.26
CA LYS A 352 1.81 -13.83 -20.99
C LYS A 352 0.30 -13.71 -20.73
N HIS A 353 -0.11 -12.75 -19.91
CA HIS A 353 -1.52 -12.37 -19.85
C HIS A 353 -1.97 -11.79 -21.20
N ILE A 354 -3.23 -12.06 -21.56
CA ILE A 354 -3.91 -11.48 -22.72
C ILE A 354 -4.37 -10.05 -22.41
N ASP A 355 -5.30 -9.45 -23.14
CA ASP A 355 -5.85 -8.11 -22.86
C ASP A 355 -4.78 -7.01 -22.89
N ASN A 356 -4.22 -6.82 -24.08
CA ASN A 356 -3.15 -5.88 -24.33
C ASN A 356 -3.70 -4.47 -24.49
N HIS A 357 -3.12 -3.50 -23.79
CA HIS A 357 -3.57 -2.10 -23.78
C HIS A 357 -2.51 -1.12 -24.28
N ALA A 358 -1.24 -1.39 -23.96
CA ALA A 358 -0.13 -0.52 -24.31
C ALA A 358 1.00 -1.31 -24.97
N LEU A 359 1.66 -0.70 -25.96
CA LEU A 359 2.85 -1.24 -26.60
C LEU A 359 3.83 -0.11 -26.89
N TRP A 360 5.06 -0.26 -26.40
CA TRP A 360 6.18 0.58 -26.82
C TRP A 360 7.19 -0.28 -27.60
N ILE A 361 7.67 0.27 -28.72
CA ILE A 361 8.64 -0.37 -29.62
C ILE A 361 9.91 0.47 -29.58
N ASP A 362 11.06 -0.15 -29.29
CA ASP A 362 12.33 0.57 -29.30
C ASP A 362 12.70 0.98 -30.73
N PRO A 363 12.79 2.29 -31.05
CA PRO A 363 13.11 2.74 -32.40
C PRO A 363 14.52 2.36 -32.86
N ASN A 364 15.45 2.10 -31.93
CA ASN A 364 16.82 1.70 -32.23
C ASN A 364 16.98 0.17 -32.31
N ASN A 365 16.02 -0.58 -31.77
CA ASN A 365 15.97 -2.03 -31.85
C ASN A 365 14.51 -2.52 -31.82
N PRO A 366 13.80 -2.55 -32.97
CA PRO A 366 12.37 -2.87 -32.97
C PRO A 366 12.05 -4.35 -32.64
N ASN A 367 13.06 -5.14 -32.26
CA ASN A 367 12.83 -6.43 -31.60
C ASN A 367 12.51 -6.32 -30.11
N TYR A 368 12.88 -5.19 -29.49
CA TYR A 368 12.57 -4.90 -28.10
C TYR A 368 11.19 -4.25 -27.98
N LEU A 369 10.29 -4.94 -27.30
CA LEU A 369 8.92 -4.52 -27.04
C LEU A 369 8.70 -4.41 -25.53
N LEU A 370 8.04 -3.34 -25.09
CA LEU A 370 7.38 -3.28 -23.79
C LEU A 370 5.88 -3.36 -24.00
N ASN A 371 5.21 -4.25 -23.27
CA ASN A 371 3.78 -4.46 -23.37
C ASN A 371 3.11 -4.30 -22.00
N GLY A 372 2.03 -3.52 -21.98
CA GLY A 372 1.16 -3.31 -20.84
C GLY A 372 -0.18 -3.99 -21.10
N ASN A 373 -0.63 -4.78 -20.14
CA ASN A 373 -1.88 -5.54 -20.21
C ASN A 373 -2.51 -5.69 -18.82
N ASP A 374 -3.61 -6.44 -18.70
CA ASP A 374 -4.32 -6.64 -17.43
C ASP A 374 -3.58 -7.49 -16.40
N GLY A 375 -2.54 -8.21 -16.82
CA GLY A 375 -1.62 -8.94 -15.95
C GLY A 375 -0.39 -8.15 -15.54
N GLY A 376 -0.14 -6.94 -16.09
CA GLY A 376 0.99 -6.08 -15.77
C GLY A 376 1.89 -5.71 -16.95
N VAL A 377 3.18 -5.58 -16.64
CA VAL A 377 4.22 -5.21 -17.61
C VAL A 377 4.98 -6.45 -18.05
N TYR A 378 5.22 -6.55 -19.36
CA TYR A 378 6.02 -7.60 -19.98
C TYR A 378 7.01 -6.99 -20.98
N GLU A 379 8.14 -7.65 -21.18
CA GLU A 379 9.08 -7.28 -22.24
C GLU A 379 9.41 -8.46 -23.15
N SER A 380 9.74 -8.16 -24.40
CA SER A 380 10.21 -9.13 -25.39
C SER A 380 11.43 -8.60 -26.12
N TRP A 381 12.38 -9.48 -26.46
CA TRP A 381 13.59 -9.15 -27.23
C TRP A 381 13.61 -9.80 -28.62
N ASP A 382 12.49 -10.44 -29.01
CA ASP A 382 12.35 -11.21 -30.25
C ASP A 382 11.03 -10.95 -30.97
N ARG A 383 10.48 -9.73 -30.81
CA ARG A 383 9.20 -9.26 -31.38
C ARG A 383 7.99 -10.07 -30.90
N GLY A 384 7.92 -10.39 -29.61
CA GLY A 384 6.76 -11.01 -28.98
C GLY A 384 6.67 -12.53 -29.12
N LYS A 385 7.74 -13.19 -29.58
CA LYS A 385 7.78 -14.67 -29.61
C LYS A 385 7.97 -15.23 -28.20
N THR A 386 8.76 -14.55 -27.37
CA THR A 386 8.94 -14.84 -25.95
C THR A 386 8.84 -13.58 -25.11
N TRP A 387 8.34 -13.73 -23.88
CA TRP A 387 8.06 -12.64 -22.96
C TRP A 387 8.69 -12.88 -21.60
N ARG A 388 9.16 -11.81 -20.97
CA ARG A 388 9.57 -11.76 -19.56
C ARG A 388 8.58 -10.89 -18.79
N PHE A 389 8.00 -11.44 -17.72
CA PHE A 389 7.14 -10.71 -16.77
C PHE A 389 7.98 -9.92 -15.74
N PHE A 390 7.46 -8.80 -15.26
CA PHE A 390 8.01 -8.04 -14.12
C PHE A 390 7.24 -8.35 -12.82
N PRO A 391 7.72 -9.27 -11.96
CA PRO A 391 6.95 -9.81 -10.83
C PRO A 391 7.04 -8.96 -9.55
N ASN A 392 7.29 -7.66 -9.66
CA ASN A 392 7.57 -6.74 -8.55
C ASN A 392 6.72 -5.44 -8.60
N LEU A 393 5.62 -5.45 -9.36
CA LEU A 393 4.67 -4.33 -9.44
C LEU A 393 3.33 -4.71 -8.75
N PRO A 394 3.11 -4.33 -7.48
CA PRO A 394 1.93 -4.74 -6.68
C PRO A 394 0.72 -3.85 -6.97
N VAL A 395 0.15 -3.99 -8.16
CA VAL A 395 -0.98 -3.17 -8.65
C VAL A 395 -2.24 -3.96 -8.98
N THR A 396 -2.41 -5.11 -8.33
CA THR A 396 -3.60 -5.96 -8.47
C THR A 396 -4.89 -5.20 -8.11
N GLN A 397 -5.94 -5.41 -8.90
CA GLN A 397 -7.25 -4.77 -8.75
C GLN A 397 -8.26 -5.74 -8.13
N PHE A 398 -8.47 -5.65 -6.81
CA PHE A 398 -9.45 -6.47 -6.10
C PHE A 398 -10.85 -5.85 -6.10
N TYR A 399 -11.85 -6.65 -6.45
CA TYR A 399 -13.26 -6.28 -6.35
C TYR A 399 -13.77 -6.37 -4.92
N LYS A 400 -13.56 -7.53 -4.29
CA LYS A 400 -14.00 -7.88 -2.94
C LYS A 400 -13.02 -8.84 -2.27
N LEU A 401 -13.11 -8.98 -0.96
CA LEU A 401 -12.18 -9.75 -0.15
C LEU A 401 -12.86 -10.57 0.96
N GLY A 402 -12.19 -11.64 1.35
CA GLY A 402 -12.57 -12.49 2.47
C GLY A 402 -11.35 -12.83 3.32
N VAL A 403 -11.56 -13.07 4.62
CA VAL A 403 -10.51 -13.48 5.56
C VAL A 403 -10.84 -14.84 6.15
N SER A 404 -9.82 -15.66 6.41
CA SER A 404 -10.02 -16.96 7.05
C SER A 404 -9.88 -16.91 8.57
N THR A 405 -10.20 -18.02 9.21
CA THR A 405 -10.00 -18.26 10.65
C THR A 405 -8.71 -19.02 10.94
N ASP A 406 -7.82 -19.21 9.94
CA ASP A 406 -6.56 -19.97 10.09
C ASP A 406 -5.76 -19.48 11.30
N TYR A 407 -5.14 -20.44 12.00
CA TYR A 407 -4.22 -20.21 13.10
C TYR A 407 -2.90 -20.94 12.78
N PRO A 408 -1.73 -20.31 13.00
CA PRO A 408 -1.53 -19.07 13.74
C PRO A 408 -1.78 -17.78 12.95
N PHE A 409 -1.67 -17.82 11.61
CA PHE A 409 -1.83 -16.64 10.77
C PHE A 409 -2.99 -16.87 9.80
N TYR A 410 -3.92 -15.93 9.78
CA TYR A 410 -5.08 -16.00 8.88
C TYR A 410 -4.66 -15.72 7.43
N TYR A 411 -5.48 -16.14 6.48
CA TYR A 411 -5.30 -15.88 5.05
C TYR A 411 -6.27 -14.79 4.58
N VAL A 412 -5.84 -14.02 3.59
CA VAL A 412 -6.65 -13.04 2.87
C VAL A 412 -6.88 -13.57 1.46
N TYR A 413 -8.12 -13.51 1.01
CA TYR A 413 -8.57 -13.92 -0.32
C TYR A 413 -9.20 -12.75 -1.03
N GLY A 414 -9.05 -12.71 -2.36
CA GLY A 414 -9.75 -11.72 -3.17
C GLY A 414 -9.94 -12.16 -4.60
N GLY A 415 -11.01 -11.66 -5.17
CA GLY A 415 -11.30 -11.75 -6.59
C GLY A 415 -10.81 -10.53 -7.33
N THR A 416 -10.14 -10.74 -8.47
CA THR A 416 -9.48 -9.67 -9.24
C THR A 416 -10.12 -9.40 -10.60
N GLN A 417 -9.91 -8.19 -11.13
CA GLN A 417 -10.19 -7.89 -12.54
C GLN A 417 -9.30 -8.74 -13.47
N ASP A 418 -9.94 -9.40 -14.45
CA ASP A 418 -9.39 -10.15 -15.59
C ASP A 418 -8.34 -11.25 -15.29
N ASN A 419 -7.87 -11.41 -14.05
CA ASN A 419 -6.90 -12.43 -13.65
C ASN A 419 -7.59 -13.66 -13.02
N PHE A 420 -7.59 -13.76 -11.68
CA PHE A 420 -8.08 -14.92 -10.92
C PHE A 420 -8.77 -14.52 -9.61
N SER A 421 -9.36 -15.50 -8.92
CA SER A 421 -9.50 -15.47 -7.46
C SER A 421 -8.31 -16.19 -6.82
N PHE A 422 -7.70 -15.60 -5.80
CA PHE A 422 -6.56 -16.18 -5.11
C PHE A 422 -6.46 -15.70 -3.66
N GLY A 423 -5.60 -16.34 -2.87
CA GLY A 423 -5.33 -15.92 -1.49
C GLY A 423 -3.90 -16.20 -1.04
N GLY A 424 -3.52 -15.59 0.08
CA GLY A 424 -2.20 -15.67 0.69
C GLY A 424 -2.26 -15.31 2.18
N PRO A 425 -1.19 -15.59 2.95
CA PRO A 425 -1.21 -15.38 4.39
C PRO A 425 -1.12 -13.88 4.74
N SER A 426 -1.71 -13.51 5.87
CA SER A 426 -1.58 -12.16 6.48
C SER A 426 -0.15 -11.84 6.92
N GLN A 427 0.63 -12.87 7.25
CA GLN A 427 2.04 -12.80 7.61
C GLN A 427 2.71 -14.18 7.53
N THR A 428 4.04 -14.21 7.53
CA THR A 428 4.86 -15.43 7.57
C THR A 428 5.75 -15.47 8.82
N THR A 429 6.36 -16.63 9.09
CA THR A 429 7.46 -16.73 10.08
C THR A 429 8.80 -16.26 9.52
N GLU A 430 8.83 -15.83 8.25
CA GLU A 430 10.06 -15.38 7.61
C GLU A 430 10.39 -13.94 8.02
N THR A 431 11.67 -13.67 8.29
CA THR A 431 12.15 -12.31 8.64
C THR A 431 11.95 -11.27 7.54
N THR A 432 11.62 -11.72 6.33
CA THR A 432 11.62 -10.96 5.07
C THR A 432 10.26 -10.54 4.59
N GLY A 433 9.17 -11.13 5.09
CA GLY A 433 7.81 -10.83 4.66
C GLY A 433 7.14 -11.96 3.87
N ILE A 434 6.17 -11.57 3.04
CA ILE A 434 5.31 -12.47 2.25
C ILE A 434 5.78 -12.42 0.80
N SER A 435 6.18 -13.55 0.24
CA SER A 435 6.64 -13.65 -1.14
C SER A 435 5.48 -13.94 -2.10
N ASN A 436 5.67 -13.73 -3.42
CA ASN A 436 4.69 -14.16 -4.43
C ASN A 436 4.45 -15.69 -4.42
N ARG A 437 5.34 -16.50 -3.83
CA ARG A 437 5.18 -17.95 -3.74
C ARG A 437 4.14 -18.36 -2.69
N ASP A 438 3.85 -17.50 -1.73
CA ASP A 438 2.89 -17.75 -0.66
C ASP A 438 1.43 -17.59 -1.14
N TRP A 439 1.23 -17.09 -2.36
CA TRP A 439 -0.07 -16.87 -2.98
C TRP A 439 -0.46 -18.03 -3.89
N PHE A 440 -1.75 -18.41 -3.87
CA PHE A 440 -2.28 -19.50 -4.69
C PHE A 440 -3.67 -19.19 -5.24
N VAL A 441 -3.94 -19.68 -6.45
CA VAL A 441 -5.21 -19.50 -7.16
C VAL A 441 -6.27 -20.47 -6.65
N THR A 442 -7.47 -19.96 -6.38
CA THR A 442 -8.66 -20.76 -6.02
C THR A 442 -9.56 -21.02 -7.22
N THR A 443 -9.75 -20.04 -8.11
CA THR A 443 -10.62 -20.13 -9.29
C THR A 443 -10.14 -19.18 -10.39
N LEU A 444 -10.38 -19.54 -11.66
CA LEU A 444 -9.96 -18.78 -12.85
C LEU A 444 -11.02 -17.74 -13.30
N GLY A 445 -10.61 -16.81 -14.16
CA GLY A 445 -11.44 -15.69 -14.66
C GLY A 445 -11.42 -14.50 -13.70
N ASP A 446 -12.13 -13.41 -14.02
CA ASP A 446 -12.35 -12.33 -13.06
C ASP A 446 -12.94 -12.93 -11.79
N GLY A 447 -12.30 -12.66 -10.66
CA GLY A 447 -12.80 -13.05 -9.37
C GLY A 447 -13.66 -11.96 -8.74
N PHE A 448 -14.58 -12.35 -7.86
CA PHE A 448 -15.43 -11.45 -7.10
C PHE A 448 -15.42 -11.80 -5.61
N GLU A 449 -16.57 -11.85 -4.94
CA GLU A 449 -16.70 -12.04 -3.50
C GLU A 449 -16.27 -13.44 -3.04
N PRO A 450 -15.12 -13.59 -2.34
CA PRO A 450 -14.75 -14.86 -1.76
C PRO A 450 -15.27 -14.96 -0.32
N HIS A 451 -15.69 -16.16 0.08
CA HIS A 451 -16.02 -16.46 1.47
C HIS A 451 -15.24 -17.69 1.93
N VAL A 452 -14.83 -17.70 3.19
CA VAL A 452 -14.17 -18.86 3.80
C VAL A 452 -15.12 -19.47 4.82
N ASP A 453 -15.21 -20.79 4.86
CA ASP A 453 -16.00 -21.47 5.89
C ASP A 453 -15.41 -21.16 7.28
N PRO A 454 -16.20 -20.62 8.22
CA PRO A 454 -15.71 -20.17 9.53
C PRO A 454 -15.24 -21.31 10.44
N GLU A 455 -15.76 -22.53 10.25
CA GLU A 455 -15.38 -23.71 11.04
C GLU A 455 -14.28 -24.55 10.37
N ASN A 456 -14.11 -24.44 9.05
CA ASN A 456 -13.08 -25.15 8.29
C ASN A 456 -12.41 -24.26 7.25
N PRO A 457 -11.29 -23.59 7.59
CA PRO A 457 -10.65 -22.61 6.71
C PRO A 457 -10.02 -23.21 5.43
N ASP A 458 -10.04 -24.54 5.26
CA ASP A 458 -9.66 -25.19 4.00
C ASP A 458 -10.78 -25.20 2.95
N ILE A 459 -12.00 -24.78 3.30
CA ILE A 459 -13.12 -24.63 2.36
C ILE A 459 -13.31 -23.16 2.01
N ILE A 460 -13.07 -22.83 0.74
CA ILE A 460 -13.18 -21.48 0.20
C ILE A 460 -14.26 -21.49 -0.87
N TYR A 461 -15.17 -20.52 -0.83
CA TYR A 461 -16.10 -20.21 -1.91
C TYR A 461 -15.51 -19.09 -2.74
N SER A 462 -15.42 -19.28 -4.05
CA SER A 462 -14.85 -18.33 -4.99
C SER A 462 -15.76 -18.16 -6.20
N GLN A 463 -15.82 -16.93 -6.70
CA GLN A 463 -16.71 -16.56 -7.77
C GLN A 463 -15.94 -16.29 -9.07
N SER A 464 -16.67 -16.37 -10.18
CA SER A 464 -16.28 -15.71 -11.42
C SER A 464 -17.48 -15.12 -12.16
N GLN A 465 -17.26 -14.55 -13.34
CA GLN A 465 -18.21 -13.64 -14.01
C GLN A 465 -19.60 -14.24 -14.16
N TYR A 466 -20.61 -13.37 -14.12
CA TYR A 466 -22.00 -13.72 -14.46
C TYR A 466 -22.56 -14.85 -13.58
N GLY A 467 -22.29 -14.77 -12.28
CA GLY A 467 -22.88 -15.68 -11.30
C GLY A 467 -22.16 -17.01 -11.14
N ASN A 468 -21.00 -17.23 -11.78
CA ASN A 468 -20.25 -18.46 -11.56
C ASN A 468 -19.74 -18.55 -10.12
N LEU A 469 -19.85 -19.74 -9.52
CA LEU A 469 -19.54 -20.01 -8.12
C LEU A 469 -18.94 -21.41 -7.97
N ALA A 470 -17.84 -21.48 -7.25
CA ALA A 470 -17.15 -22.73 -6.96
C ALA A 470 -16.78 -22.84 -5.48
N ARG A 471 -16.79 -24.08 -4.97
CA ARG A 471 -16.18 -24.46 -3.69
C ARG A 471 -14.81 -25.06 -3.95
N PHE A 472 -13.79 -24.48 -3.36
CA PHE A 472 -12.39 -24.88 -3.43
C PHE A 472 -11.95 -25.52 -2.11
N ASP A 473 -11.36 -26.71 -2.19
CA ASP A 473 -10.74 -27.41 -1.07
C ASP A 473 -9.22 -27.20 -1.13
N ARG A 474 -8.69 -26.42 -0.18
CA ARG A 474 -7.28 -26.01 -0.15
C ARG A 474 -6.32 -27.18 0.12
N LYS A 475 -6.76 -28.21 0.85
CA LYS A 475 -5.93 -29.39 1.17
C LYS A 475 -5.66 -30.25 -0.07
N THR A 476 -6.67 -30.38 -0.93
CA THR A 476 -6.62 -31.25 -2.12
C THR A 476 -6.38 -30.49 -3.42
N GLY A 477 -6.64 -29.18 -3.43
CA GLY A 477 -6.69 -28.34 -4.62
C GLY A 477 -7.95 -28.58 -5.49
N GLN A 478 -8.94 -29.33 -4.99
CA GLN A 478 -10.14 -29.64 -5.75
C GLN A 478 -11.07 -28.43 -5.84
N THR A 479 -11.56 -28.14 -7.04
CA THR A 479 -12.61 -27.14 -7.28
C THR A 479 -13.90 -27.83 -7.73
N LYS A 480 -15.04 -27.45 -7.14
CA LYS A 480 -16.37 -27.95 -7.50
C LYS A 480 -17.32 -26.80 -7.83
N ASN A 481 -17.92 -26.81 -9.01
CA ASN A 481 -18.99 -25.87 -9.37
C ASN A 481 -20.24 -26.17 -8.54
N ILE A 482 -20.80 -25.13 -7.92
CA ILE A 482 -21.98 -25.22 -7.03
C ILE A 482 -23.03 -24.15 -7.39
N VAL A 483 -23.06 -23.67 -8.64
CA VAL A 483 -23.98 -22.61 -9.08
C VAL A 483 -25.44 -23.10 -9.02
N PRO A 484 -26.38 -22.36 -8.39
CA PRO A 484 -27.80 -22.66 -8.42
C PRO A 484 -28.32 -22.78 -9.86
N GLN A 485 -29.09 -23.83 -10.15
CA GLN A 485 -29.72 -24.03 -11.46
C GLN A 485 -31.22 -23.78 -11.39
N PRO A 486 -31.84 -23.24 -12.45
CA PRO A 486 -33.29 -23.15 -12.53
C PRO A 486 -33.92 -24.54 -12.50
N LEU A 487 -35.09 -24.65 -11.87
CA LEU A 487 -35.93 -25.85 -11.94
C LEU A 487 -36.53 -26.01 -13.35
N GLU A 488 -37.23 -27.11 -13.61
CA GLU A 488 -37.91 -27.33 -14.90
C GLU A 488 -38.80 -26.14 -15.30
N GLY A 489 -38.62 -25.63 -16.52
CA GLY A 489 -39.35 -24.48 -17.05
C GLY A 489 -38.58 -23.75 -18.16
N ASP A 490 -39.18 -22.68 -18.69
CA ASP A 490 -38.57 -21.81 -19.70
C ASP A 490 -38.24 -20.44 -19.07
N TYR A 491 -37.34 -20.44 -18.08
CA TYR A 491 -36.79 -19.23 -17.47
C TYR A 491 -35.32 -19.42 -17.12
N SER A 492 -34.58 -18.32 -17.04
CA SER A 492 -33.17 -18.26 -16.62
C SER A 492 -33.02 -17.27 -15.46
N TYR A 493 -32.04 -17.50 -14.61
CA TYR A 493 -31.64 -16.53 -13.60
C TYR A 493 -30.87 -15.36 -14.22
N ASN A 494 -31.12 -14.16 -13.70
CA ASN A 494 -30.42 -12.96 -14.12
C ASN A 494 -29.23 -12.68 -13.19
N TRP A 495 -28.04 -13.13 -13.57
CA TRP A 495 -26.84 -12.98 -12.74
C TRP A 495 -26.15 -11.64 -12.99
N ASN A 496 -25.70 -11.00 -11.91
CA ASN A 496 -24.83 -9.85 -12.01
C ASN A 496 -23.40 -10.28 -12.38
N TRP A 497 -22.59 -9.33 -12.85
CA TRP A 497 -21.16 -9.52 -13.08
C TRP A 497 -20.46 -9.90 -11.77
N ASP A 498 -20.80 -9.18 -10.70
CA ASP A 498 -20.43 -9.44 -9.31
C ASP A 498 -21.72 -9.78 -8.55
N SER A 499 -21.97 -11.07 -8.33
CA SER A 499 -23.21 -11.57 -7.70
C SER A 499 -22.96 -11.79 -6.20
N PRO A 500 -23.83 -11.33 -5.30
CA PRO A 500 -23.52 -11.32 -3.88
C PRO A 500 -23.69 -12.72 -3.28
N LEU A 501 -22.73 -13.12 -2.46
CA LEU A 501 -22.66 -14.39 -1.74
C LEU A 501 -22.51 -14.11 -0.26
N LEU A 502 -23.11 -14.92 0.60
CA LEU A 502 -22.79 -14.92 2.02
C LEU A 502 -22.79 -16.35 2.58
N VAL A 503 -21.91 -16.59 3.55
CA VAL A 503 -21.99 -17.73 4.47
C VAL A 503 -22.79 -17.29 5.69
N SER A 504 -23.74 -18.11 6.13
CA SER A 504 -24.61 -17.75 7.25
C SER A 504 -23.83 -17.60 8.56
N SER A 505 -24.20 -16.60 9.36
CA SER A 505 -23.64 -16.40 10.70
C SER A 505 -24.18 -17.42 11.73
N HIS A 506 -25.24 -18.15 11.38
CA HIS A 506 -25.93 -19.09 12.28
C HIS A 506 -25.64 -20.56 11.97
N ASP A 507 -25.27 -20.88 10.73
CA ASP A 507 -24.91 -22.23 10.28
C ASP A 507 -23.87 -22.16 9.17
N HIS A 508 -22.64 -22.61 9.45
CA HIS A 508 -21.53 -22.54 8.51
C HIS A 508 -21.78 -23.29 7.18
N LYS A 509 -22.74 -24.23 7.15
CA LYS A 509 -23.12 -24.96 5.93
C LYS A 509 -24.14 -24.22 5.08
N ARG A 510 -24.78 -23.18 5.64
CA ARG A 510 -25.81 -22.42 4.96
C ARG A 510 -25.18 -21.30 4.13
N LEU A 511 -25.50 -21.29 2.84
CA LEU A 511 -25.08 -20.27 1.89
C LEU A 511 -26.30 -19.54 1.35
N TYR A 512 -26.19 -18.24 1.15
CA TYR A 512 -27.11 -17.50 0.30
C TYR A 512 -26.37 -16.92 -0.89
N TYR A 513 -27.00 -16.98 -2.05
CA TYR A 513 -26.45 -16.46 -3.29
C TYR A 513 -27.56 -15.85 -4.12
N ALA A 514 -27.31 -14.76 -4.85
CA ALA A 514 -28.39 -14.02 -5.49
C ALA A 514 -28.20 -13.73 -6.98
N SER A 515 -29.25 -13.99 -7.74
CA SER A 515 -29.46 -13.52 -9.12
C SER A 515 -30.42 -12.32 -9.08
N ASP A 516 -31.44 -12.27 -9.93
CA ASP A 516 -32.71 -11.58 -9.66
C ASP A 516 -33.52 -12.17 -8.49
N ARG A 517 -33.10 -13.33 -7.96
CA ARG A 517 -33.75 -14.07 -6.86
C ARG A 517 -32.72 -14.49 -5.83
N VAL A 518 -33.14 -14.67 -4.58
CA VAL A 518 -32.31 -15.20 -3.49
C VAL A 518 -32.39 -16.72 -3.49
N HIS A 519 -31.23 -17.37 -3.51
CA HIS A 519 -31.05 -18.82 -3.43
C HIS A 519 -30.44 -19.17 -2.08
N ARG A 520 -30.90 -20.25 -1.45
CA ARG A 520 -30.35 -20.79 -0.19
C ARG A 520 -29.94 -22.24 -0.34
N SER A 521 -28.75 -22.57 0.15
CA SER A 521 -28.27 -23.94 0.42
C SER A 521 -28.09 -24.10 1.92
N ASP A 522 -28.30 -25.32 2.46
CA ASP A 522 -27.95 -25.67 3.86
C ASP A 522 -26.92 -26.81 3.91
N ASP A 523 -26.23 -27.07 2.80
CA ASP A 523 -25.34 -28.20 2.60
C ASP A 523 -24.08 -27.80 1.80
N MET A 524 -23.59 -26.58 2.02
CA MET A 524 -22.36 -26.05 1.41
C MET A 524 -22.41 -26.00 -0.12
N GLY A 525 -23.59 -25.76 -0.69
CA GLY A 525 -23.83 -25.64 -2.13
C GLY A 525 -24.08 -26.97 -2.86
N GLU A 526 -24.35 -28.06 -2.14
CA GLU A 526 -24.70 -29.35 -2.78
C GLU A 526 -26.12 -29.32 -3.36
N SER A 527 -27.04 -28.61 -2.70
CA SER A 527 -28.39 -28.35 -3.18
C SER A 527 -28.85 -26.93 -2.86
N TRP A 528 -29.73 -26.40 -3.72
CA TRP A 528 -30.24 -25.03 -3.62
C TRP A 528 -31.77 -24.99 -3.69
N ARG A 529 -32.37 -24.05 -2.96
CA ARG A 529 -33.78 -23.66 -3.11
C ARG A 529 -33.91 -22.15 -3.28
N GLU A 530 -34.87 -21.74 -4.09
CA GLU A 530 -35.26 -20.34 -4.22
C GLU A 530 -36.06 -19.89 -2.98
N VAL A 531 -35.78 -18.69 -2.46
CA VAL A 531 -36.43 -18.14 -1.26
C VAL A 531 -36.90 -16.69 -1.44
N SER A 532 -37.23 -16.22 -2.65
CA SER A 532 -37.76 -14.84 -2.80
C SER A 532 -38.67 -14.53 -3.99
N GLY A 533 -38.61 -15.27 -5.11
CA GLY A 533 -39.08 -14.74 -6.39
C GLY A 533 -38.17 -13.63 -6.93
N ASP A 534 -38.54 -13.03 -8.06
CA ASP A 534 -37.85 -11.88 -8.64
C ASP A 534 -38.07 -10.64 -7.76
N LEU A 535 -36.98 -10.09 -7.20
CA LEU A 535 -37.00 -8.93 -6.31
C LEU A 535 -36.77 -7.60 -7.04
N THR A 536 -36.65 -7.60 -8.36
CA THR A 536 -36.28 -6.41 -9.15
C THR A 536 -37.52 -5.58 -9.54
N ARG A 537 -37.31 -4.45 -10.22
CA ARG A 537 -38.38 -3.63 -10.78
C ARG A 537 -38.98 -4.22 -12.06
N GLY A 538 -38.31 -5.18 -12.71
CA GLY A 538 -38.71 -5.69 -14.03
C GLY A 538 -38.66 -4.63 -15.14
N ILE A 539 -37.69 -3.72 -15.08
CA ILE A 539 -37.53 -2.64 -16.06
C ILE A 539 -36.88 -3.17 -17.34
N ASP A 540 -37.50 -2.89 -18.48
CA ASP A 540 -36.86 -3.07 -19.78
C ASP A 540 -35.85 -1.95 -20.04
N ARG A 541 -34.56 -2.26 -19.85
CA ARG A 541 -33.44 -1.32 -20.07
C ARG A 541 -33.43 -0.67 -21.45
N ASN A 542 -34.01 -1.32 -22.46
CA ASN A 542 -34.00 -0.81 -23.84
C ASN A 542 -35.01 0.32 -24.08
N LYS A 543 -35.84 0.65 -23.09
CA LYS A 543 -36.76 1.80 -23.11
C LYS A 543 -36.22 3.01 -22.35
N LEU A 544 -35.09 2.88 -21.65
CA LEU A 544 -34.49 3.96 -20.89
C LEU A 544 -33.77 4.92 -21.84
N GLU A 545 -33.91 6.21 -21.56
CA GLU A 545 -33.26 7.27 -22.33
C GLU A 545 -31.80 7.42 -21.94
N VAL A 546 -30.96 7.66 -22.94
CA VAL A 546 -29.55 7.99 -22.79
C VAL A 546 -29.21 9.08 -23.79
N MET A 547 -28.59 10.17 -23.34
CA MET A 547 -28.37 11.37 -24.17
C MET A 547 -29.70 11.91 -24.76
N GLY A 548 -30.75 11.97 -23.93
CA GLY A 548 -32.05 12.55 -24.28
C GLY A 548 -32.90 11.77 -25.30
N LYS A 549 -32.56 10.50 -25.58
CA LYS A 549 -33.34 9.63 -26.47
C LYS A 549 -33.20 8.15 -26.12
N VAL A 550 -34.13 7.34 -26.62
CA VAL A 550 -33.98 5.88 -26.65
C VAL A 550 -33.18 5.49 -27.91
N TRP A 551 -32.04 4.84 -27.72
CA TRP A 551 -31.18 4.40 -28.83
C TRP A 551 -31.72 3.14 -29.50
N PRO A 552 -31.60 3.01 -30.84
CA PRO A 552 -32.06 1.82 -31.56
C PRO A 552 -31.13 0.62 -31.29
N MET A 553 -31.56 -0.59 -31.67
CA MET A 553 -30.81 -1.84 -31.37
C MET A 553 -29.45 -1.92 -32.08
N ASP A 554 -29.34 -1.27 -33.23
CA ASP A 554 -28.17 -1.22 -34.10
C ASP A 554 -27.19 -0.10 -33.74
N ALA A 555 -27.45 0.68 -32.68
CA ALA A 555 -26.50 1.65 -32.17
C ALA A 555 -25.17 0.98 -31.79
N VAL A 556 -24.06 1.70 -32.01
CA VAL A 556 -22.70 1.16 -31.87
C VAL A 556 -22.48 0.55 -30.48
N ALA A 557 -22.23 -0.75 -30.45
CA ALA A 557 -22.00 -1.58 -29.27
C ALA A 557 -23.07 -1.46 -28.16
N LYS A 558 -24.34 -1.18 -28.51
CA LYS A 558 -25.42 -1.02 -27.53
C LYS A 558 -25.49 -2.22 -26.57
N ASN A 559 -25.41 -1.93 -25.27
CA ASN A 559 -25.40 -2.90 -24.17
C ASN A 559 -24.24 -3.91 -24.16
N GLN A 560 -23.28 -3.85 -25.10
CA GLN A 560 -22.12 -4.73 -25.05
C GLN A 560 -21.30 -4.43 -23.79
N SER A 561 -20.61 -5.46 -23.27
CA SER A 561 -19.83 -5.37 -22.02
C SER A 561 -20.58 -4.69 -20.87
N THR A 562 -21.89 -4.93 -20.80
CA THR A 562 -22.78 -4.41 -19.76
C THR A 562 -23.55 -5.56 -19.15
N THR A 563 -23.49 -5.67 -17.83
CA THR A 563 -24.24 -6.65 -17.06
C THR A 563 -25.72 -6.60 -17.43
N PRO A 564 -26.42 -7.75 -17.48
CA PRO A 564 -27.88 -7.74 -17.49
C PRO A 564 -28.44 -6.85 -16.36
N PHE A 565 -29.43 -6.03 -16.67
CA PHE A 565 -30.01 -5.08 -15.71
C PHE A 565 -31.20 -5.70 -14.98
N GLY A 566 -31.38 -5.40 -13.70
CA GLY A 566 -32.41 -6.01 -12.86
C GLY A 566 -31.86 -7.25 -12.19
N SER A 567 -30.94 -7.07 -11.26
CA SER A 567 -30.31 -8.15 -10.47
C SER A 567 -30.10 -7.71 -9.03
N ILE A 568 -30.05 -8.67 -8.11
CA ILE A 568 -29.66 -8.46 -6.72
C ILE A 568 -28.13 -8.40 -6.68
N VAL A 569 -27.61 -7.39 -5.99
CA VAL A 569 -26.17 -7.03 -5.95
C VAL A 569 -25.63 -6.88 -4.53
N ALA A 570 -26.50 -6.89 -3.53
CA ALA A 570 -26.13 -6.96 -2.12
C ALA A 570 -27.10 -7.91 -1.39
N ILE A 571 -26.57 -8.74 -0.50
CA ILE A 571 -27.38 -9.53 0.44
C ILE A 571 -26.78 -9.46 1.83
N ALA A 572 -27.62 -9.50 2.86
CA ALA A 572 -27.17 -9.58 4.25
C ALA A 572 -28.09 -10.47 5.08
N GLU A 573 -27.50 -11.20 6.03
CA GLU A 573 -28.20 -11.92 7.09
C GLU A 573 -27.92 -11.21 8.42
N SER A 574 -28.94 -11.08 9.27
CA SER A 574 -28.74 -10.55 10.61
C SER A 574 -27.92 -11.53 11.45
N PRO A 575 -26.79 -11.11 12.05
CA PRO A 575 -26.02 -11.98 12.95
C PRO A 575 -26.78 -12.28 14.27
N ILE A 576 -27.88 -11.56 14.57
CA ILE A 576 -28.68 -11.73 15.79
C ILE A 576 -29.93 -12.59 15.55
N ASP A 577 -30.49 -12.60 14.34
CA ASP A 577 -31.76 -13.27 14.02
C ASP A 577 -31.67 -13.97 12.65
N GLU A 578 -31.60 -15.31 12.66
CA GLU A 578 -31.43 -16.13 11.45
C GLU A 578 -32.55 -15.96 10.41
N ASN A 579 -33.70 -15.39 10.79
CA ASN A 579 -34.82 -15.20 9.88
C ASN A 579 -34.84 -13.82 9.22
N LEU A 580 -33.96 -12.91 9.65
CA LEU A 580 -33.92 -11.54 9.16
C LEU A 580 -32.89 -11.40 8.04
N LEU A 581 -33.38 -11.23 6.83
CA LEU A 581 -32.60 -11.13 5.60
C LEU A 581 -32.85 -9.80 4.89
N TYR A 582 -31.82 -9.31 4.21
CA TYR A 582 -31.88 -8.11 3.39
C TYR A 582 -31.34 -8.40 1.98
N ALA A 583 -31.91 -7.76 0.97
CA ALA A 583 -31.43 -7.82 -0.40
C ALA A 583 -31.49 -6.44 -1.06
N GLY A 584 -30.45 -6.07 -1.81
CA GLY A 584 -30.34 -4.80 -2.54
C GLY A 584 -30.17 -5.04 -4.04
N THR A 585 -30.81 -4.22 -4.88
CA THR A 585 -30.80 -4.40 -6.34
C THR A 585 -30.04 -3.31 -7.10
N ASP A 586 -29.57 -3.64 -8.31
CA ASP A 586 -28.91 -2.71 -9.23
C ASP A 586 -29.86 -1.62 -9.78
N ASP A 587 -31.17 -1.82 -9.62
CA ASP A 587 -32.25 -0.89 -9.96
C ASP A 587 -32.83 -0.17 -8.72
N GLY A 588 -32.10 -0.17 -7.61
CA GLY A 588 -32.31 0.74 -6.47
C GLY A 588 -33.48 0.38 -5.56
N LEU A 589 -33.62 -0.90 -5.23
CA LEU A 589 -34.56 -1.41 -4.22
C LEU A 589 -33.80 -2.03 -3.04
N ILE A 590 -34.38 -1.91 -1.84
CA ILE A 590 -34.01 -2.73 -0.69
C ILE A 590 -35.23 -3.58 -0.30
N HIS A 591 -34.99 -4.87 -0.07
CA HIS A 591 -35.98 -5.84 0.35
C HIS A 591 -35.62 -6.40 1.73
N VAL A 592 -36.63 -6.63 2.57
CA VAL A 592 -36.46 -7.16 3.93
C VAL A 592 -37.38 -8.36 4.12
N SER A 593 -36.81 -9.48 4.56
CA SER A 593 -37.56 -10.66 5.02
C SER A 593 -37.33 -10.84 6.51
N ALA A 594 -38.39 -11.08 7.28
CA ALA A 594 -38.30 -11.38 8.71
C ALA A 594 -38.74 -12.84 9.02
N ASN A 595 -38.75 -13.69 8.01
CA ASN A 595 -39.19 -15.09 8.08
C ASN A 595 -38.37 -15.99 7.16
N GLY A 596 -37.05 -15.76 7.08
CA GLY A 596 -36.12 -16.67 6.41
C GLY A 596 -36.34 -16.78 4.90
N GLY A 597 -36.87 -15.72 4.28
CA GLY A 597 -37.15 -15.63 2.85
C GLY A 597 -38.57 -16.01 2.42
N GLU A 598 -39.44 -16.47 3.32
CA GLU A 598 -40.81 -16.86 2.92
C GLU A 598 -41.62 -15.67 2.35
N SER A 599 -41.37 -14.45 2.83
CA SER A 599 -41.96 -13.23 2.29
C SER A 599 -40.99 -12.04 2.40
N TRP A 600 -41.11 -11.09 1.47
CA TRP A 600 -40.24 -9.92 1.36
C TRP A 600 -41.04 -8.61 1.31
N THR A 601 -40.63 -7.63 2.11
CA THR A 601 -41.14 -6.26 2.09
C THR A 601 -40.21 -5.39 1.26
N ARG A 602 -40.76 -4.65 0.29
CA ARG A 602 -40.00 -3.81 -0.65
C ARG A 602 -39.97 -2.35 -0.22
N TYR A 603 -38.80 -1.71 -0.33
CA TYR A 603 -38.57 -0.27 -0.18
C TYR A 603 -37.87 0.27 -1.43
N SER A 604 -38.29 1.46 -1.89
CA SER A 604 -37.85 2.03 -3.18
C SER A 604 -37.48 3.51 -3.12
N SER A 605 -37.43 4.11 -1.93
CA SER A 605 -37.13 5.54 -1.77
C SER A 605 -36.37 5.74 -0.46
N PHE A 606 -35.25 6.46 -0.53
CA PHE A 606 -34.35 6.69 0.59
C PHE A 606 -33.96 8.17 0.67
N PRO A 607 -33.81 8.76 1.87
CA PRO A 607 -33.55 10.19 2.00
C PRO A 607 -32.27 10.63 1.28
N GLY A 608 -32.41 11.54 0.32
CA GLY A 608 -31.29 12.12 -0.43
C GLY A 608 -30.69 11.22 -1.51
N VAL A 609 -31.11 9.95 -1.63
CA VAL A 609 -30.63 9.03 -2.65
C VAL A 609 -31.51 9.13 -3.90
N PRO A 610 -30.94 9.36 -5.09
CA PRO A 610 -31.70 9.36 -6.35
C PRO A 610 -32.38 8.01 -6.65
N ASP A 611 -33.51 8.04 -7.36
CA ASP A 611 -34.21 6.81 -7.76
C ASP A 611 -33.31 5.93 -8.66
N MET A 612 -33.45 4.61 -8.55
CA MET A 612 -32.64 3.62 -9.26
C MET A 612 -31.12 3.67 -8.99
N THR A 613 -30.68 4.28 -7.88
CA THR A 613 -29.28 4.23 -7.48
C THR A 613 -28.87 2.81 -7.08
N TYR A 614 -27.72 2.35 -7.56
CA TYR A 614 -27.17 1.02 -7.28
C TYR A 614 -26.94 0.82 -5.77
N VAL A 615 -27.52 -0.22 -5.18
CA VAL A 615 -27.29 -0.60 -3.78
C VAL A 615 -25.97 -1.36 -3.70
N ASN A 616 -24.89 -0.68 -3.33
CA ASN A 616 -23.54 -1.25 -3.39
C ASN A 616 -23.30 -2.29 -2.29
N GLU A 617 -23.82 -2.03 -1.08
CA GLU A 617 -23.67 -2.94 0.06
C GLU A 617 -24.78 -2.73 1.10
N ILE A 618 -25.12 -3.80 1.81
CA ILE A 618 -25.99 -3.79 2.99
C ILE A 618 -25.30 -4.63 4.08
N ILE A 619 -25.26 -4.11 5.31
CA ILE A 619 -24.84 -4.90 6.48
C ILE A 619 -25.90 -4.78 7.59
N ALA A 620 -26.23 -5.91 8.20
CA ALA A 620 -27.08 -5.97 9.39
C ALA A 620 -26.21 -5.84 10.65
N SER A 621 -26.69 -5.10 11.65
CA SER A 621 -25.86 -4.80 12.82
C SER A 621 -25.61 -6.03 13.68
N ALA A 622 -24.37 -6.15 14.19
CA ALA A 622 -23.97 -7.14 15.18
C ALA A 622 -24.52 -6.84 16.59
N HIS A 623 -25.05 -5.63 16.81
CA HIS A 623 -25.40 -5.12 18.15
C HIS A 623 -26.90 -4.93 18.37
N ASP A 624 -27.66 -4.64 17.32
CA ASP A 624 -29.10 -4.45 17.40
C ASP A 624 -29.80 -4.99 16.14
N LYS A 625 -30.69 -5.96 16.32
CA LYS A 625 -31.44 -6.58 15.22
C LYS A 625 -32.28 -5.59 14.39
N ASN A 626 -32.63 -4.42 14.94
CA ASN A 626 -33.38 -3.41 14.19
C ASN A 626 -32.47 -2.51 13.35
N THR A 627 -31.16 -2.56 13.59
CA THR A 627 -30.19 -1.69 12.93
C THR A 627 -29.64 -2.35 11.68
N VAL A 628 -29.68 -1.62 10.56
CA VAL A 628 -29.13 -2.02 9.26
C VAL A 628 -28.53 -0.79 8.59
N TYR A 629 -27.42 -0.99 7.87
CA TYR A 629 -26.74 0.05 7.12
C TYR A 629 -26.75 -0.28 5.64
N ALA A 630 -26.78 0.74 4.79
CA ALA A 630 -26.73 0.58 3.34
C ALA A 630 -25.85 1.66 2.70
N ALA A 631 -24.97 1.23 1.80
CA ALA A 631 -24.20 2.08 0.91
C ALA A 631 -24.82 2.07 -0.48
N PHE A 632 -25.02 3.25 -1.06
CA PHE A 632 -25.54 3.44 -2.41
C PHE A 632 -24.49 4.13 -3.27
N ASN A 633 -24.39 3.74 -4.54
CA ASN A 633 -23.40 4.30 -5.44
C ASN A 633 -24.03 4.78 -6.76
N ASN A 634 -24.00 6.10 -6.99
CA ASN A 634 -24.61 6.74 -8.14
C ASN A 634 -23.59 7.28 -9.17
N HIS A 635 -22.31 6.91 -9.06
CA HIS A 635 -21.27 7.48 -9.93
C HIS A 635 -21.53 7.23 -11.42
N LYS A 636 -22.19 6.10 -11.76
CA LYS A 636 -22.59 5.77 -13.14
C LYS A 636 -23.71 6.64 -13.69
N GLN A 637 -24.17 7.65 -12.94
CA GLN A 637 -25.04 8.75 -13.39
C GLN A 637 -24.31 10.11 -13.36
N GLY A 638 -23.01 10.13 -13.05
CA GLY A 638 -22.22 11.35 -12.86
C GLY A 638 -22.39 12.00 -11.47
N ASP A 639 -22.91 11.24 -10.50
CA ASP A 639 -23.12 11.70 -9.12
C ASP A 639 -22.18 10.94 -8.16
N PHE A 640 -21.11 11.61 -7.76
CA PHE A 640 -20.01 11.04 -6.99
C PHE A 640 -20.15 11.20 -5.47
N LYS A 641 -21.36 11.54 -5.00
CA LYS A 641 -21.62 11.79 -3.58
C LYS A 641 -21.57 10.50 -2.75
N PRO A 642 -21.10 10.58 -1.49
CA PRO A 642 -21.19 9.46 -0.56
C PRO A 642 -22.63 9.31 -0.06
N TYR A 643 -23.29 8.22 -0.45
CA TYR A 643 -24.60 7.85 0.08
C TYR A 643 -24.45 6.65 1.02
N ILE A 644 -24.45 6.95 2.32
CA ILE A 644 -24.45 5.96 3.38
C ILE A 644 -25.59 6.26 4.35
N LEU A 645 -26.44 5.27 4.59
CA LEU A 645 -27.63 5.40 5.42
C LEU A 645 -27.68 4.32 6.51
N LYS A 646 -28.31 4.69 7.62
CA LYS A 646 -28.63 3.83 8.74
C LYS A 646 -30.15 3.78 8.94
N SER A 647 -30.68 2.59 9.17
CA SER A 647 -32.02 2.37 9.70
C SER A 647 -31.91 1.76 11.09
N THR A 648 -32.86 2.05 11.98
CA THR A 648 -32.98 1.47 13.33
C THR A 648 -34.36 0.84 13.55
N ASP A 649 -35.05 0.48 12.47
CA ASP A 649 -36.40 -0.09 12.48
C ASP A 649 -36.59 -1.20 11.41
N MET A 650 -35.51 -1.94 11.14
CA MET A 650 -35.44 -3.02 10.14
C MET A 650 -35.69 -2.53 8.70
N GLY A 651 -35.09 -1.39 8.33
CA GLY A 651 -35.13 -0.84 6.98
C GLY A 651 -36.41 -0.07 6.63
N LYS A 652 -37.33 0.15 7.57
CA LYS A 652 -38.59 0.88 7.32
C LYS A 652 -38.36 2.37 7.09
N SER A 653 -37.44 2.96 7.85
CA SER A 653 -37.00 4.35 7.71
C SER A 653 -35.49 4.46 7.83
N TRP A 654 -34.92 5.46 7.15
CA TRP A 654 -33.47 5.61 6.98
C TRP A 654 -33.04 7.04 7.31
N THR A 655 -31.82 7.19 7.81
CA THR A 655 -31.16 8.48 8.06
C THR A 655 -29.77 8.44 7.44
N SER A 656 -29.37 9.52 6.77
CA SER A 656 -28.00 9.61 6.24
C SER A 656 -27.00 9.77 7.38
N ILE A 657 -25.91 9.01 7.32
CA ILE A 657 -24.76 9.12 8.23
C ILE A 657 -23.51 9.58 7.48
N LYS A 658 -23.67 10.31 6.37
CA LYS A 658 -22.53 10.77 5.57
C LYS A 658 -21.65 11.79 6.31
N ALA A 659 -22.27 12.59 7.18
CA ALA A 659 -21.65 13.69 7.92
C ALA A 659 -20.62 14.50 7.09
N ASN A 660 -19.34 14.41 7.46
CA ASN A 660 -18.22 15.14 6.87
C ASN A 660 -17.43 14.35 5.81
N LEU A 661 -17.93 13.22 5.32
CA LEU A 661 -17.32 12.53 4.17
C LEU A 661 -17.23 13.48 2.97
N PRO A 662 -16.16 13.41 2.14
CA PRO A 662 -15.99 14.30 1.00
C PRO A 662 -17.17 14.23 0.02
N GLU A 663 -17.59 15.39 -0.52
CA GLU A 663 -18.70 15.44 -1.50
C GLU A 663 -18.42 14.68 -2.80
N LYS A 664 -17.14 14.49 -3.17
CA LYS A 664 -16.70 13.62 -4.27
C LYS A 664 -15.89 12.48 -3.65
N GLY A 665 -16.44 11.27 -3.66
CA GLY A 665 -15.84 10.10 -3.01
C GLY A 665 -16.89 9.05 -2.67
N SER A 666 -17.51 8.47 -3.70
CA SER A 666 -18.51 7.41 -3.55
C SER A 666 -18.07 6.35 -2.55
N VAL A 667 -19.03 5.87 -1.75
CA VAL A 667 -18.81 4.79 -0.78
C VAL A 667 -19.01 3.46 -1.50
N TYR A 668 -18.09 2.52 -1.26
CA TYR A 668 -18.17 1.16 -1.75
C TYR A 668 -18.48 0.19 -0.62
N ALA A 669 -17.76 0.34 0.50
CA ALA A 669 -17.78 -0.64 1.57
C ALA A 669 -18.13 -0.02 2.94
N ILE A 670 -18.74 -0.78 3.82
CA ILE A 670 -18.99 -0.49 5.22
C ILE A 670 -18.73 -1.73 6.08
N ALA A 671 -18.04 -1.55 7.20
CA ALA A 671 -17.92 -2.56 8.25
C ALA A 671 -18.32 -1.96 9.61
N GLU A 672 -19.05 -2.74 10.41
CA GLU A 672 -19.35 -2.44 11.81
C GLU A 672 -18.47 -3.31 12.69
N ASP A 673 -17.78 -2.70 13.66
CA ASP A 673 -16.98 -3.45 14.62
C ASP A 673 -17.86 -4.41 15.44
N PRO A 674 -17.48 -5.69 15.60
CA PRO A 674 -18.30 -6.67 16.30
C PRO A 674 -18.40 -6.45 17.82
N VAL A 675 -17.59 -5.56 18.41
CA VAL A 675 -17.54 -5.31 19.87
C VAL A 675 -18.10 -3.94 20.26
N ALA A 676 -17.86 -2.91 19.45
CA ALA A 676 -18.21 -1.52 19.71
C ALA A 676 -19.19 -0.99 18.66
N ALA A 677 -20.48 -0.96 18.99
CA ALA A 677 -21.59 -0.61 18.07
C ALA A 677 -21.50 0.74 17.32
N ASN A 678 -20.68 1.68 17.80
CA ASN A 678 -20.50 2.99 17.16
C ASN A 678 -19.20 3.10 16.35
N LEU A 679 -18.34 2.08 16.41
CA LEU A 679 -17.12 1.99 15.62
C LEU A 679 -17.47 1.43 14.23
N LEU A 680 -17.42 2.32 13.25
CA LEU A 680 -17.70 2.00 11.85
C LEU A 680 -16.49 2.30 10.98
N PHE A 681 -16.33 1.54 9.90
CA PHE A 681 -15.33 1.77 8.86
C PHE A 681 -16.03 1.88 7.51
N VAL A 682 -15.52 2.74 6.63
CA VAL A 682 -16.01 2.85 5.25
C VAL A 682 -14.88 2.93 4.24
N GLY A 683 -15.05 2.20 3.15
CA GLY A 683 -14.20 2.23 1.96
C GLY A 683 -14.80 3.17 0.92
N THR A 684 -13.99 4.08 0.40
CA THR A 684 -14.43 5.11 -0.56
C THR A 684 -13.54 5.11 -1.80
N GLU A 685 -13.91 5.89 -2.82
CA GLU A 685 -13.07 6.12 -4.01
C GLU A 685 -11.63 6.52 -3.68
N PHE A 686 -11.40 7.29 -2.61
CA PHE A 686 -10.10 7.91 -2.34
C PHE A 686 -9.53 7.59 -0.95
N GLY A 687 -9.90 6.43 -0.41
CA GLY A 687 -9.32 5.85 0.80
C GLY A 687 -10.33 5.31 1.80
N CYS A 688 -9.85 5.07 3.03
CA CYS A 688 -10.61 4.52 4.15
C CYS A 688 -10.90 5.58 5.22
N TYR A 689 -12.07 5.50 5.85
CA TYR A 689 -12.47 6.36 6.97
C TYR A 689 -13.04 5.52 8.12
N THR A 690 -12.93 6.04 9.33
CA THR A 690 -13.54 5.44 10.53
C THR A 690 -14.35 6.47 11.31
N SER A 691 -15.39 6.02 11.99
CA SER A 691 -16.22 6.79 12.90
C SER A 691 -16.27 6.07 14.24
N LEU A 692 -16.16 6.81 15.35
CA LEU A 692 -16.32 6.31 16.72
C LEU A 692 -17.69 6.67 17.34
N ASP A 693 -18.54 7.38 16.60
CA ASP A 693 -19.82 7.94 17.08
C ASP A 693 -21.03 7.54 16.21
N GLY A 694 -20.92 6.41 15.50
CA GLY A 694 -22.01 5.86 14.69
C GLY A 694 -22.30 6.64 13.40
N GLY A 695 -21.31 7.34 12.86
CA GLY A 695 -21.34 8.06 11.59
C GLY A 695 -21.70 9.55 11.71
N GLN A 696 -21.53 10.14 12.89
CA GLN A 696 -21.69 11.58 13.09
C GLN A 696 -20.42 12.36 12.71
N TYR A 697 -19.25 11.71 12.80
CA TYR A 697 -17.99 12.23 12.30
C TYR A 697 -17.09 11.11 11.77
N TRP A 698 -16.48 11.34 10.61
CA TRP A 698 -15.57 10.43 9.93
C TRP A 698 -14.14 10.98 9.91
N GLN A 699 -13.20 10.19 10.44
CA GLN A 699 -11.77 10.46 10.40
C GLN A 699 -11.12 9.61 9.29
N LYS A 700 -10.40 10.26 8.37
CA LYS A 700 -9.62 9.54 7.34
C LYS A 700 -8.49 8.74 7.99
N LEU A 701 -8.33 7.49 7.57
CA LEU A 701 -7.20 6.62 7.89
C LEU A 701 -6.27 6.57 6.68
N SER A 702 -5.18 7.34 6.70
CA SER A 702 -4.30 7.54 5.53
C SER A 702 -2.84 7.14 5.72
N LYS A 703 -2.42 6.77 6.93
CA LYS A 703 -1.02 6.38 7.17
C LYS A 703 -0.78 5.00 6.55
N GLY A 704 0.23 4.90 5.70
CA GLY A 704 0.57 3.68 4.97
C GLY A 704 -0.39 3.30 3.85
N LEU A 705 -1.38 4.13 3.52
CA LEU A 705 -2.34 3.90 2.44
C LEU A 705 -2.29 5.08 1.44
N PRO A 706 -2.01 4.84 0.14
CA PRO A 706 -2.02 5.91 -0.86
C PRO A 706 -3.45 6.41 -1.15
N THR A 707 -3.59 7.48 -1.93
CA THR A 707 -4.88 7.76 -2.57
C THR A 707 -5.26 6.55 -3.43
N ILE A 708 -6.32 5.82 -3.07
CA ILE A 708 -6.75 4.62 -3.79
C ILE A 708 -8.22 4.28 -3.48
N ALA A 709 -8.91 3.64 -4.42
CA ALA A 709 -10.22 3.06 -4.16
C ALA A 709 -10.11 1.84 -3.25
N VAL A 710 -10.78 1.94 -2.09
CA VAL A 710 -11.01 0.83 -1.17
C VAL A 710 -12.38 0.27 -1.51
N ARG A 711 -12.40 -0.82 -2.30
CA ARG A 711 -13.64 -1.41 -2.82
C ARG A 711 -14.34 -2.30 -1.80
N ASP A 712 -13.55 -2.87 -0.88
CA ASP A 712 -14.08 -3.78 0.12
C ASP A 712 -13.26 -3.72 1.42
N ILE A 713 -13.91 -4.04 2.53
CA ILE A 713 -13.37 -4.03 3.89
C ILE A 713 -13.85 -5.27 4.62
N ASN A 714 -12.93 -5.99 5.24
CA ASN A 714 -13.28 -7.11 6.13
C ASN A 714 -12.54 -6.97 7.47
N ILE A 715 -13.17 -7.42 8.54
CA ILE A 715 -12.59 -7.41 9.89
C ILE A 715 -12.14 -8.82 10.23
N GLN A 716 -10.90 -8.95 10.69
CA GLN A 716 -10.45 -10.20 11.32
C GLN A 716 -10.63 -10.06 12.83
N ASP A 717 -11.61 -10.76 13.38
CA ASP A 717 -12.07 -10.57 14.76
C ASP A 717 -11.04 -10.94 15.84
N ARG A 718 -10.26 -12.01 15.61
CA ARG A 718 -9.29 -12.55 16.58
C ARG A 718 -8.10 -11.62 16.74
N GLU A 719 -7.52 -11.19 15.62
CA GLU A 719 -6.35 -10.30 15.58
C GLU A 719 -6.76 -8.83 15.75
N LYS A 720 -8.05 -8.51 15.52
CA LYS A 720 -8.61 -7.15 15.55
C LYS A 720 -8.03 -6.30 14.42
N ASP A 721 -7.88 -6.93 13.26
CA ASP A 721 -7.28 -6.33 12.07
C ASP A 721 -8.35 -5.82 11.11
N LEU A 722 -8.09 -4.68 10.47
CA LEU A 722 -8.91 -4.16 9.39
C LEU A 722 -8.20 -4.44 8.07
N VAL A 723 -8.79 -5.29 7.24
CA VAL A 723 -8.23 -5.73 5.96
C VAL A 723 -8.94 -5.01 4.82
N LEU A 724 -8.16 -4.40 3.93
CA LEU A 724 -8.66 -3.61 2.80
C LEU A 724 -8.33 -4.29 1.47
N GLY A 725 -9.33 -4.36 0.60
CA GLY A 725 -9.21 -4.77 -0.79
C GLY A 725 -9.20 -3.53 -1.66
N THR A 726 -8.06 -3.22 -2.26
CA THR A 726 -7.93 -2.03 -3.11
C THR A 726 -8.03 -2.37 -4.58
N PHE A 727 -8.58 -1.45 -5.36
CA PHE A 727 -8.67 -1.63 -6.81
C PHE A 727 -7.42 -1.05 -7.50
N GLY A 728 -6.27 -1.70 -7.30
CA GLY A 728 -5.03 -1.41 -8.03
C GLY A 728 -3.78 -1.19 -7.17
N ARG A 729 -3.82 -1.49 -5.87
CA ARG A 729 -2.64 -1.51 -4.97
C ARG A 729 -2.58 -2.74 -4.05
N GLY A 730 -3.31 -3.81 -4.42
CA GLY A 730 -3.33 -5.06 -3.65
C GLY A 730 -4.10 -4.96 -2.33
N PHE A 731 -3.68 -5.75 -1.33
CA PHE A 731 -4.24 -5.74 0.02
C PHE A 731 -3.45 -4.88 1.00
N TYR A 732 -4.18 -4.29 1.95
CA TYR A 732 -3.60 -3.59 3.09
C TYR A 732 -4.20 -4.11 4.39
N ILE A 733 -3.39 -4.16 5.44
CA ILE A 733 -3.82 -4.53 6.79
C ILE A 733 -3.47 -3.40 7.75
N LEU A 734 -4.45 -2.97 8.54
CA LEU A 734 -4.22 -2.16 9.74
C LEU A 734 -4.24 -3.12 10.93
N ASP A 735 -3.05 -3.44 11.43
CA ASP A 735 -2.88 -4.40 12.51
C ASP A 735 -3.42 -3.84 13.83
N ASP A 736 -4.27 -4.60 14.52
CA ASP A 736 -4.85 -4.32 15.82
C ASP A 736 -5.39 -2.87 15.95
N TYR A 737 -6.60 -2.63 15.44
CA TYR A 737 -7.27 -1.32 15.58
C TYR A 737 -7.93 -1.12 16.95
N SER A 738 -7.78 -2.06 17.89
CA SER A 738 -8.62 -2.13 19.09
C SER A 738 -8.53 -0.93 20.04
N ALA A 739 -7.45 -0.14 19.97
CA ALA A 739 -7.35 1.14 20.67
C ALA A 739 -8.51 2.11 20.34
N LEU A 740 -9.11 1.99 19.15
CA LEU A 740 -10.29 2.76 18.76
C LEU A 740 -11.55 2.39 19.55
N ARG A 741 -11.67 1.15 20.04
CA ARG A 741 -12.82 0.68 20.84
C ARG A 741 -12.88 1.35 22.22
N GLU A 742 -11.73 1.69 22.78
CA GLU A 742 -11.62 2.25 24.14
C GLU A 742 -11.45 3.78 24.18
N LEU A 743 -11.22 4.40 23.02
CA LEU A 743 -10.99 5.84 22.94
C LEU A 743 -12.22 6.61 23.42
N SER A 744 -12.04 7.39 24.48
CA SER A 744 -13.10 8.14 25.16
C SER A 744 -12.59 9.49 25.66
N LYS A 745 -13.50 10.39 26.03
CA LYS A 745 -13.11 11.71 26.57
C LYS A 745 -12.34 11.55 27.89
N GLU A 746 -12.81 10.63 28.73
CA GLU A 746 -12.23 10.28 30.02
C GLU A 746 -10.81 9.73 29.87
N LEU A 747 -10.56 8.89 28.86
CA LEU A 747 -9.21 8.39 28.55
C LEU A 747 -8.28 9.53 28.12
N LEU A 748 -8.75 10.46 27.29
CA LEU A 748 -7.96 11.60 26.81
C LEU A 748 -7.60 12.61 27.92
N GLU A 749 -8.27 12.56 29.06
CA GLU A 749 -7.92 13.38 30.23
C GLU A 749 -6.72 12.82 31.01
N LYS A 750 -6.48 11.50 30.95
CA LYS A 750 -5.33 10.82 31.59
C LYS A 750 -4.02 11.30 30.97
N GLU A 751 -2.95 11.32 31.76
CA GLU A 751 -1.61 11.65 31.25
C GLU A 751 -1.11 10.61 30.25
N ALA A 752 -1.28 9.32 30.57
CA ALA A 752 -1.02 8.20 29.67
C ALA A 752 -1.95 7.01 29.95
N HIS A 753 -1.98 6.07 29.00
CA HIS A 753 -2.73 4.82 29.12
C HIS A 753 -2.10 3.73 28.24
N ILE A 754 -2.00 2.49 28.73
CA ILE A 754 -1.68 1.32 27.91
C ILE A 754 -3.00 0.60 27.60
N PHE A 755 -3.28 0.37 26.33
CA PHE A 755 -4.44 -0.41 25.88
C PHE A 755 -4.21 -1.91 26.10
N PRO A 756 -5.24 -2.76 26.10
CA PRO A 756 -5.06 -4.20 26.22
C PRO A 756 -4.06 -4.75 25.21
N VAL A 757 -3.13 -5.55 25.71
CA VAL A 757 -2.06 -6.15 24.90
C VAL A 757 -2.56 -7.49 24.38
N SER A 758 -2.54 -7.67 23.06
CA SER A 758 -2.86 -8.95 22.42
C SER A 758 -1.85 -10.02 22.79
N GLU A 759 -2.28 -11.28 22.68
CA GLU A 759 -1.40 -12.44 22.83
C GLU A 759 -0.20 -12.35 21.87
N ALA A 760 0.99 -12.61 22.39
CA ALA A 760 2.21 -12.59 21.60
C ALA A 760 2.68 -14.02 21.27
N LEU A 761 2.83 -14.31 19.98
CA LEU A 761 3.31 -15.60 19.51
C LEU A 761 4.85 -15.65 19.47
N GLN A 762 5.41 -16.55 20.26
CA GLN A 762 6.82 -16.84 20.36
C GLN A 762 7.23 -17.91 19.34
N TYR A 763 8.11 -17.52 18.42
CA TYR A 763 8.86 -18.38 17.51
C TYR A 763 10.19 -17.71 17.20
N GLU A 764 11.16 -18.42 16.65
CA GLU A 764 12.38 -17.81 16.11
C GLU A 764 12.15 -17.48 14.63
N PRO A 765 12.08 -16.20 14.23
CA PRO A 765 11.97 -15.84 12.83
C PRO A 765 13.19 -16.34 12.06
N TYR A 766 12.98 -16.95 10.91
CA TYR A 766 14.08 -17.48 10.09
C TYR A 766 14.04 -16.92 8.67
N SER A 767 15.07 -17.17 7.87
CA SER A 767 15.04 -16.87 6.43
C SER A 767 15.46 -18.10 5.63
N PRO A 768 14.57 -18.67 4.79
CA PRO A 768 14.93 -19.78 3.91
C PRO A 768 15.82 -19.36 2.73
N ILE A 769 15.88 -18.07 2.42
CA ILE A 769 16.63 -17.52 1.28
C ILE A 769 17.96 -16.87 1.69
N ALA A 770 18.40 -17.10 2.93
CA ALA A 770 19.58 -16.47 3.53
C ALA A 770 19.52 -14.94 3.49
N ALA A 771 18.33 -14.36 3.71
CA ALA A 771 18.22 -12.92 3.87
C ALA A 771 18.79 -12.48 5.22
N SER A 772 19.34 -11.27 5.25
CA SER A 772 19.86 -10.68 6.48
C SER A 772 19.50 -9.20 6.55
N LYS A 773 19.38 -8.71 7.79
CA LYS A 773 19.31 -7.28 8.09
C LYS A 773 20.62 -6.76 8.70
N THR A 774 21.54 -7.65 9.06
CA THR A 774 22.80 -7.32 9.75
C THR A 774 24.02 -7.38 8.84
N ILE A 775 23.92 -8.09 7.71
CA ILE A 775 25.00 -8.19 6.72
C ILE A 775 24.74 -7.17 5.62
N SER A 776 25.58 -6.12 5.55
CA SER A 776 25.35 -4.96 4.67
C SER A 776 25.24 -5.28 3.17
N TRP A 777 25.82 -6.39 2.72
CA TRP A 777 25.78 -6.83 1.31
C TRP A 777 24.71 -7.91 1.04
N LEU A 778 23.96 -8.33 2.06
CA LEU A 778 22.95 -9.38 1.98
C LEU A 778 21.65 -8.88 2.62
N GLY A 779 20.77 -8.34 1.78
CA GLY A 779 19.52 -7.70 2.22
C GLY A 779 18.34 -8.67 2.39
N PRO A 780 17.10 -8.14 2.44
CA PRO A 780 15.88 -8.92 2.68
C PRO A 780 15.55 -9.91 1.56
N LYS A 781 16.12 -9.76 0.36
CA LYS A 781 15.88 -10.65 -0.79
C LYS A 781 16.92 -11.78 -0.91
N GLY A 782 17.87 -11.87 0.02
CA GLY A 782 18.94 -12.87 -0.03
C GLY A 782 19.67 -12.87 -1.38
N PHE A 783 19.83 -14.04 -1.99
CA PHE A 783 20.44 -14.20 -3.33
C PHE A 783 19.42 -14.22 -4.49
N GLN A 784 18.17 -13.81 -4.27
CA GLN A 784 17.14 -13.84 -5.31
C GLN A 784 17.20 -12.65 -6.28
N GLY A 785 17.92 -11.58 -5.93
CA GLY A 785 18.00 -10.35 -6.72
C GLY A 785 16.81 -9.40 -6.51
N GLU A 786 16.88 -8.22 -7.14
CA GLU A 786 15.95 -7.10 -6.85
C GLU A 786 14.52 -7.30 -7.34
N THR A 787 14.29 -8.14 -8.36
CA THR A 787 12.93 -8.41 -8.85
C THR A 787 12.13 -9.33 -7.95
N TYR A 788 12.73 -9.89 -6.89
CA TYR A 788 12.02 -10.72 -5.94
C TYR A 788 11.14 -9.86 -5.03
N TYR A 789 9.82 -10.00 -5.18
CA TYR A 789 8.84 -9.23 -4.41
C TYR A 789 8.62 -9.80 -3.02
N LEU A 790 8.48 -8.89 -2.05
CA LEU A 790 8.19 -9.18 -0.64
C LEU A 790 7.15 -8.16 -0.14
N GLY A 791 5.97 -8.63 0.28
CA GLY A 791 5.02 -7.88 1.09
C GLY A 791 5.43 -7.86 2.57
N GLU A 792 4.89 -6.93 3.36
CA GLU A 792 5.36 -6.69 4.72
C GLU A 792 4.71 -7.60 5.77
N ASN A 793 5.53 -8.19 6.65
CA ASN A 793 5.07 -8.75 7.93
C ASN A 793 4.89 -7.62 8.96
N PRO A 794 3.99 -7.75 9.95
CA PRO A 794 4.02 -6.85 11.09
C PRO A 794 5.32 -7.06 11.89
N PRO A 795 5.75 -6.07 12.69
CA PRO A 795 6.91 -6.24 13.55
C PRO A 795 6.73 -7.43 14.52
N PHE A 796 7.78 -8.24 14.66
CA PHE A 796 7.77 -9.41 15.53
C PHE A 796 7.75 -9.02 17.02
N GLY A 797 6.94 -9.74 17.81
CA GLY A 797 6.93 -9.65 19.27
C GLY A 797 5.62 -9.13 19.86
N ALA A 798 5.62 -8.83 21.16
CA ALA A 798 4.47 -8.27 21.86
C ALA A 798 4.31 -6.77 21.53
N ALA A 799 3.14 -6.38 21.04
CA ALA A 799 2.81 -5.00 20.69
C ALA A 799 2.15 -4.27 21.88
N PHE A 800 2.80 -3.24 22.40
CA PHE A 800 2.25 -2.36 23.44
C PHE A 800 1.72 -1.08 22.79
N THR A 801 0.40 -1.01 22.61
CA THR A 801 -0.27 0.21 22.15
C THR A 801 -0.54 1.11 23.36
N TYR A 802 -0.19 2.38 23.27
CA TYR A 802 -0.35 3.33 24.38
C TYR A 802 -0.77 4.72 23.89
N PHE A 803 -1.53 5.43 24.73
CA PHE A 803 -1.85 6.84 24.58
C PHE A 803 -0.94 7.67 25.49
N LEU A 804 -0.42 8.78 24.97
CA LEU A 804 0.24 9.84 25.72
C LEU A 804 -0.41 11.18 25.38
N LYS A 805 -0.89 11.91 26.40
CA LYS A 805 -1.66 13.15 26.20
C LYS A 805 -0.84 14.26 25.54
N GLU A 806 0.35 14.51 26.07
CA GLU A 806 1.26 15.55 25.61
C GLU A 806 2.69 15.01 25.63
N LYS A 807 3.50 15.43 24.66
CA LYS A 807 4.94 15.16 24.71
C LYS A 807 5.60 16.01 25.81
N TYR A 808 6.69 15.51 26.38
CA TYR A 808 7.45 16.26 27.37
C TYR A 808 8.41 17.24 26.67
N PRO A 809 8.33 18.55 26.95
CA PRO A 809 9.19 19.54 26.31
C PRO A 809 10.64 19.41 26.80
N THR A 810 11.60 19.60 25.88
CA THR A 810 13.02 19.85 26.19
C THR A 810 13.30 21.35 26.23
N LEU A 811 14.37 21.78 26.93
CA LEU A 811 14.85 23.17 26.93
C LEU A 811 15.01 23.72 25.51
N GLU A 812 15.57 22.91 24.60
CA GLU A 812 15.74 23.28 23.19
C GLU A 812 14.37 23.53 22.51
N SER A 813 13.37 22.67 22.78
CA SER A 813 12.05 22.78 22.19
C SER A 813 11.25 23.97 22.74
N GLU A 814 11.38 24.26 24.04
CA GLU A 814 10.78 25.45 24.66
C GLU A 814 11.38 26.72 24.08
N ARG A 815 12.71 26.74 23.93
CA ARG A 815 13.39 27.85 23.27
C ARG A 815 12.88 28.04 21.84
N LYS A 816 12.88 26.99 21.01
CA LYS A 816 12.39 27.06 19.63
C LYS A 816 10.94 27.55 19.55
N LYS A 817 10.08 27.07 20.46
CA LYS A 817 8.68 27.54 20.56
C LYS A 817 8.61 29.04 20.87
N SER A 818 9.38 29.52 21.84
CA SER A 818 9.45 30.95 22.18
C SER A 818 10.00 31.79 21.02
N GLU A 819 11.02 31.30 20.31
CA GLU A 819 11.55 31.95 19.12
C GLU A 819 10.52 32.02 17.99
N ASP A 820 9.75 30.95 17.76
CA ASP A 820 8.70 30.92 16.75
C ASP A 820 7.55 31.88 17.09
N GLU A 821 7.17 31.99 18.37
CA GLU A 821 6.20 32.98 18.84
C GLU A 821 6.70 34.41 18.59
N LYS A 822 7.98 34.69 18.86
CA LYS A 822 8.63 35.98 18.55
C LYS A 822 8.66 36.26 17.04
N ARG A 823 9.03 35.27 16.21
CA ARG A 823 9.01 35.39 14.74
C ARG A 823 7.61 35.75 14.25
N LYS A 824 6.58 35.07 14.76
CA LYS A 824 5.16 35.36 14.41
C LYS A 824 4.71 36.74 14.86
N ALA A 825 5.22 37.23 15.99
CA ALA A 825 4.97 38.58 16.48
C ALA A 825 5.79 39.68 15.76
N GLY A 826 6.68 39.30 14.82
CA GLY A 826 7.58 40.24 14.15
C GLY A 826 8.71 40.77 15.06
N GLU A 827 8.94 40.12 16.20
CA GLU A 827 10.00 40.46 17.15
C GLU A 827 11.35 39.90 16.69
N THR A 828 12.43 40.59 17.06
CA THR A 828 13.79 40.13 16.79
C THR A 828 14.13 38.89 17.63
N VAL A 829 14.49 37.79 16.96
CA VAL A 829 15.04 36.60 17.62
C VAL A 829 16.56 36.73 17.70
N TYR A 830 17.09 36.79 18.92
CA TYR A 830 18.52 36.80 19.19
C TYR A 830 19.09 35.38 19.28
N TYR A 831 20.40 35.25 19.09
CA TYR A 831 21.09 33.98 19.28
C TYR A 831 20.96 33.51 20.74
N PRO A 832 20.82 32.20 21.02
CA PRO A 832 20.80 31.70 22.38
C PRO A 832 22.14 31.98 23.08
N SER A 833 22.11 32.25 24.39
CA SER A 833 23.34 32.42 25.18
C SER A 833 24.15 31.12 25.24
N TYR A 834 25.46 31.23 25.51
CA TYR A 834 26.31 30.06 25.68
C TYR A 834 25.82 29.19 26.84
N GLU A 835 25.36 29.79 27.93
CA GLU A 835 24.79 29.10 29.08
C GLU A 835 23.52 28.32 28.70
N GLN A 836 22.64 28.88 27.86
CA GLN A 836 21.46 28.17 27.34
C GLN A 836 21.85 26.99 26.44
N LEU A 837 22.80 27.19 25.52
CA LEU A 837 23.26 26.10 24.64
C LEU A 837 23.97 24.98 25.41
N MET A 838 24.72 25.33 26.47
CA MET A 838 25.33 24.36 27.36
C MET A 838 24.26 23.61 28.16
N ALA A 839 23.26 24.30 28.70
CA ALA A 839 22.14 23.66 29.39
C ALA A 839 21.34 22.73 28.45
N GLU A 840 21.07 23.14 27.21
CA GLU A 840 20.42 22.30 26.19
C GLU A 840 21.27 21.07 25.82
N LYS A 841 22.60 21.20 25.85
CA LYS A 841 23.53 20.11 25.56
C LYS A 841 23.66 19.13 26.73
N GLU A 842 23.58 19.62 27.96
CA GLU A 842 23.69 18.84 29.20
C GLU A 842 22.36 18.26 29.67
N GLU A 843 21.23 18.70 29.11
CA GLU A 843 19.89 18.19 29.39
C GLU A 843 19.77 16.70 29.01
N GLU A 844 19.34 15.89 29.97
CA GLU A 844 18.88 14.53 29.70
C GLU A 844 17.49 14.59 29.06
N LYS A 845 17.39 14.22 27.79
CA LYS A 845 16.13 14.28 27.04
C LYS A 845 15.07 13.39 27.70
N PRO A 846 13.82 13.86 27.85
CA PRO A 846 12.74 13.04 28.38
C PRO A 846 12.47 11.79 27.56
N PHE A 847 12.18 10.69 28.26
CA PHE A 847 11.82 9.43 27.62
C PHE A 847 10.83 8.59 28.42
N LEU A 848 10.23 7.63 27.74
CA LEU A 848 9.31 6.65 28.30
C LEU A 848 10.06 5.34 28.57
N ILE A 849 9.69 4.68 29.66
CA ILE A 849 10.20 3.37 30.07
C ILE A 849 9.01 2.42 30.12
N PHE A 850 9.08 1.35 29.33
CA PHE A 850 8.15 0.23 29.38
C PHE A 850 8.84 -0.89 30.13
N THR A 851 8.40 -1.17 31.36
CA THR A 851 8.99 -2.22 32.20
C THR A 851 8.15 -3.48 32.06
N ILE A 852 8.77 -4.55 31.56
CA ILE A 852 8.14 -5.86 31.41
C ILE A 852 8.52 -6.72 32.60
N LYS A 853 7.53 -7.32 33.27
CA LYS A 853 7.72 -8.21 34.41
C LYS A 853 7.11 -9.58 34.16
N ASP A 854 7.72 -10.61 34.73
CA ASP A 854 7.17 -11.97 34.74
C ASP A 854 6.05 -12.12 35.78
N VAL A 855 5.51 -13.34 35.91
CA VAL A 855 4.47 -13.69 36.90
C VAL A 855 4.92 -13.52 38.37
N ASN A 856 6.22 -13.51 38.64
CA ASN A 856 6.79 -13.30 39.98
C ASN A 856 7.03 -11.82 40.28
N GLY A 857 6.81 -10.92 39.31
CA GLY A 857 7.10 -9.49 39.41
C GLY A 857 8.57 -9.13 39.19
N GLU A 858 9.39 -10.07 38.71
CA GLU A 858 10.78 -9.81 38.35
C GLU A 858 10.85 -9.08 37.00
N VAL A 859 11.70 -8.06 36.91
CA VAL A 859 11.88 -7.29 35.67
C VAL A 859 12.64 -8.15 34.66
N VAL A 860 12.00 -8.40 33.52
CA VAL A 860 12.50 -9.22 32.41
C VAL A 860 13.23 -8.35 31.39
N ASN A 861 12.64 -7.20 31.04
CA ASN A 861 13.22 -6.24 30.11
C ASN A 861 12.66 -4.82 30.34
N GLU A 862 13.39 -3.81 29.89
CA GLU A 862 12.96 -2.42 29.82
C GLU A 862 13.15 -1.88 28.40
N ILE A 863 12.08 -1.37 27.79
CA ILE A 863 12.14 -0.73 26.48
C ILE A 863 12.05 0.78 26.67
N ARG A 864 12.93 1.54 26.01
CA ARG A 864 13.03 2.99 26.20
C ARG A 864 12.78 3.76 24.92
N ARG A 865 11.83 4.69 24.93
CA ARG A 865 11.39 5.39 23.70
C ARG A 865 11.17 6.86 23.96
N GLY A 866 11.38 7.68 22.92
CA GLY A 866 11.06 9.11 23.00
C GLY A 866 9.56 9.32 23.23
N ALA A 867 9.21 10.32 24.03
CA ALA A 867 7.82 10.64 24.32
C ALA A 867 7.14 11.29 23.09
N THR A 868 6.20 10.57 22.48
CA THR A 868 5.41 11.05 21.34
C THR A 868 3.94 11.16 21.75
N GLU A 869 3.33 12.32 21.56
CA GLU A 869 1.91 12.53 21.87
C GLU A 869 0.98 11.75 20.93
N GLY A 870 -0.18 11.33 21.43
CA GLY A 870 -1.17 10.55 20.70
C GLY A 870 -1.16 9.06 21.04
N ILE A 871 -1.78 8.26 20.18
CA ILE A 871 -1.81 6.79 20.25
C ILE A 871 -0.60 6.26 19.47
N ASN A 872 0.28 5.52 20.13
CA ASN A 872 1.55 5.02 19.61
C ASN A 872 1.70 3.52 19.92
N ARG A 873 2.66 2.85 19.31
CA ARG A 873 2.92 1.42 19.52
C ARG A 873 4.41 1.14 19.61
N VAL A 874 4.79 0.27 20.54
CA VAL A 874 6.16 -0.23 20.71
C VAL A 874 6.13 -1.75 20.77
N PHE A 875 7.23 -2.40 20.40
CA PHE A 875 7.30 -3.86 20.32
C PHE A 875 8.40 -4.40 21.22
N TRP A 876 8.07 -5.45 21.98
CA TRP A 876 9.03 -6.28 22.69
C TRP A 876 9.26 -7.57 21.93
N ASP A 877 10.51 -7.84 21.54
CA ASP A 877 10.92 -9.02 20.78
C ASP A 877 10.90 -10.35 21.55
N LEU A 878 10.31 -10.36 22.75
CA LEU A 878 10.18 -11.54 23.62
C LEU A 878 11.52 -12.09 24.11
N LYS A 879 12.57 -11.26 24.14
CA LYS A 879 13.91 -11.64 24.61
C LYS A 879 14.29 -10.89 25.89
N TYR A 880 15.08 -11.55 26.73
CA TYR A 880 15.87 -10.91 27.78
C TYR A 880 16.96 -10.03 27.12
N PRO A 881 17.42 -8.95 27.76
CA PRO A 881 18.58 -8.21 27.27
C PRO A 881 19.86 -9.04 27.35
N ALA A 882 20.74 -8.91 26.36
CA ALA A 882 22.09 -9.46 26.36
C ALA A 882 23.02 -8.51 27.14
N ILE A 883 23.35 -8.88 28.38
CA ILE A 883 24.18 -8.08 29.30
C ILE A 883 25.60 -8.65 29.40
N ASP A 884 26.14 -9.19 28.30
CA ASP A 884 27.42 -9.88 28.31
C ASP A 884 28.63 -8.99 27.97
N GLN A 885 28.41 -7.76 27.51
CA GLN A 885 29.46 -6.76 27.24
C GLN A 885 29.05 -5.35 27.67
N VAL A 886 30.01 -4.61 28.25
CA VAL A 886 29.87 -3.17 28.48
C VAL A 886 30.36 -2.42 27.25
N ASN A 887 29.46 -1.69 26.60
CA ASN A 887 29.75 -0.87 25.44
C ASN A 887 29.47 0.60 25.80
N THR A 888 30.44 1.49 25.60
CA THR A 888 30.29 2.93 25.93
C THR A 888 29.14 3.59 25.21
N SER A 889 28.73 3.05 24.05
CA SER A 889 27.56 3.53 23.33
C SER A 889 26.23 3.27 24.04
N LEU A 890 26.17 2.30 24.96
CA LEU A 890 25.02 1.97 25.82
C LEU A 890 24.96 2.86 27.09
N ALA A 891 25.92 3.78 27.27
CA ALA A 891 25.84 4.80 28.32
C ALA A 891 24.72 5.81 28.03
N ASP A 892 24.26 5.89 26.78
CA ASP A 892 23.06 6.64 26.41
C ASP A 892 21.81 5.87 26.91
N PRO A 893 21.07 6.40 27.89
CA PRO A 893 19.93 5.70 28.47
C PRO A 893 18.79 5.49 27.47
N MET A 894 18.82 6.13 26.30
CA MET A 894 17.82 5.96 25.25
C MET A 894 18.08 4.81 24.29
N LYS A 895 19.24 4.16 24.37
CA LYS A 895 19.52 2.98 23.56
C LYS A 895 19.04 1.73 24.27
N ASP A 896 18.25 0.94 23.55
CA ASP A 896 17.89 -0.39 24.01
C ASP A 896 19.15 -1.24 24.21
N LEU A 897 19.09 -2.10 25.22
CA LEU A 897 20.07 -3.16 25.37
C LEU A 897 19.94 -4.14 24.19
N PRO A 898 21.04 -4.76 23.73
CA PRO A 898 20.97 -5.75 22.67
C PRO A 898 20.07 -6.92 23.10
N SER A 899 19.35 -7.52 22.15
CA SER A 899 18.50 -8.68 22.41
C SER A 899 19.31 -9.93 22.73
N GLY A 900 18.93 -10.65 23.77
CA GLY A 900 19.54 -11.89 24.23
C GLY A 900 18.68 -13.11 23.92
N ILE A 901 18.42 -13.93 24.94
CA ILE A 901 17.69 -15.19 24.82
C ILE A 901 16.19 -15.00 24.96
N MET A 902 15.42 -15.86 24.30
CA MET A 902 13.95 -15.86 24.40
C MET A 902 13.47 -16.14 25.82
N VAL A 903 12.38 -15.47 26.21
CA VAL A 903 11.70 -15.74 27.48
C VAL A 903 10.93 -17.07 27.43
N LEU A 904 10.41 -17.53 28.56
CA LEU A 904 9.50 -18.68 28.55
C LEU A 904 8.07 -18.23 28.21
N PRO A 905 7.28 -19.05 27.50
CA PRO A 905 5.84 -18.82 27.40
C PRO A 905 5.20 -18.69 28.78
N GLY A 906 4.22 -17.79 28.91
CA GLY A 906 3.52 -17.53 30.17
C GLY A 906 2.97 -16.11 30.26
N THR A 907 2.49 -15.77 31.45
CA THR A 907 1.92 -14.46 31.77
C THR A 907 3.02 -13.45 32.08
N TYR A 908 2.93 -12.28 31.46
CA TYR A 908 3.78 -11.12 31.71
C TYR A 908 2.91 -9.89 31.99
N THR A 909 3.53 -8.84 32.51
CA THR A 909 2.91 -7.52 32.65
C THR A 909 3.79 -6.43 32.06
N VAL A 910 3.18 -5.36 31.58
CA VAL A 910 3.88 -4.13 31.14
C VAL A 910 3.34 -2.93 31.90
N GLU A 911 4.23 -2.08 32.39
CA GLU A 911 3.91 -0.78 33.00
C GLU A 911 4.70 0.33 32.28
N LEU A 912 4.12 1.54 32.23
CA LEU A 912 4.72 2.71 31.60
C LEU A 912 5.13 3.74 32.64
N ALA A 913 6.35 4.25 32.54
CA ALA A 913 6.88 5.37 33.31
C ALA A 913 7.52 6.42 32.39
N LYS A 914 7.72 7.64 32.90
CA LYS A 914 8.56 8.68 32.26
C LYS A 914 9.83 8.91 33.05
N SER A 915 10.92 9.26 32.36
CA SER A 915 12.13 9.86 32.92
C SER A 915 12.24 11.30 32.45
N ILE A 916 12.35 12.25 33.38
CA ILE A 916 12.63 13.67 33.09
C ILE A 916 13.79 14.09 34.00
N ASN A 917 14.92 14.50 33.42
CA ASN A 917 16.11 14.90 34.18
C ASN A 917 16.55 13.85 35.24
N GLY A 918 16.46 12.56 34.88
CA GLY A 918 16.80 11.44 35.76
C GLY A 918 15.73 11.07 36.79
N GLU A 919 14.63 11.82 36.92
CA GLU A 919 13.50 11.46 37.79
C GLU A 919 12.52 10.54 37.07
N ILE A 920 12.35 9.31 37.59
CA ILE A 920 11.42 8.31 37.06
C ILE A 920 10.09 8.40 37.78
N THR A 921 9.01 8.63 37.03
CA THR A 921 7.62 8.68 37.54
C THR A 921 6.73 7.67 36.81
N PRO A 922 6.04 6.75 37.51
CA PRO A 922 5.05 5.86 36.91
C PRO A 922 3.89 6.64 36.28
N LEU A 923 3.42 6.19 35.11
CA LEU A 923 2.32 6.79 34.37
C LEU A 923 1.08 5.89 34.30
N THR A 924 1.27 4.57 34.32
CA THR A 924 0.18 3.59 34.25
C THR A 924 0.36 2.49 35.28
N GLU A 925 -0.72 1.82 35.62
CA GLU A 925 -0.67 0.52 36.29
C GLU A 925 -0.17 -0.57 35.32
N ALA A 926 0.17 -1.74 35.88
CA ALA A 926 0.63 -2.88 35.11
C ALA A 926 -0.52 -3.53 34.32
N VAL A 927 -0.32 -3.76 33.02
CA VAL A 927 -1.27 -4.42 32.12
C VAL A 927 -0.78 -5.83 31.82
N PRO A 928 -1.56 -6.90 32.12
CA PRO A 928 -1.16 -8.27 31.86
C PRO A 928 -1.33 -8.68 30.40
N PHE A 929 -0.49 -9.62 29.94
CA PHE A 929 -0.59 -10.26 28.63
C PHE A 929 0.04 -11.65 28.63
N GLU A 930 -0.26 -12.43 27.59
CA GLU A 930 0.23 -13.80 27.45
C GLU A 930 1.24 -13.91 26.30
N VAL A 931 2.32 -14.66 26.55
CA VAL A 931 3.27 -15.12 25.54
C VAL A 931 3.04 -16.61 25.31
N LYS A 932 2.72 -17.02 24.08
CA LYS A 932 2.50 -18.43 23.71
C LYS A 932 3.48 -18.90 22.66
N THR A 933 3.89 -20.16 22.74
CA THR A 933 4.67 -20.82 21.68
C THR A 933 3.82 -21.00 20.41
N LEU A 934 4.44 -20.82 19.24
CA LEU A 934 3.81 -21.13 17.94
C LEU A 934 3.65 -22.64 17.71
N ASP A 935 4.31 -23.47 18.50
CA ASP A 935 4.35 -24.94 18.39
C ASP A 935 4.87 -25.44 17.04
N ASN A 936 5.74 -24.66 16.40
CA ASN A 936 6.40 -24.99 15.13
C ASN A 936 7.71 -25.78 15.31
N GLN A 937 7.87 -26.49 16.42
CA GLN A 937 9.09 -27.21 16.79
C GLN A 937 8.90 -28.72 16.73
N ILE A 938 9.86 -29.42 16.13
CA ILE A 938 9.84 -30.89 16.02
C ILE A 938 10.47 -31.56 17.25
N VAL A 939 11.50 -30.94 17.82
CA VAL A 939 12.19 -31.45 19.01
C VAL A 939 11.57 -30.78 20.24
N PRO A 940 10.84 -31.53 21.09
CA PRO A 940 10.19 -30.94 22.25
C PRO A 940 11.21 -30.55 23.33
N ILE A 941 10.84 -29.56 24.14
CA ILE A 941 11.57 -29.17 25.34
C ILE A 941 11.12 -30.08 26.49
N ALA A 942 12.04 -30.83 27.11
CA ALA A 942 11.69 -31.69 28.24
C ALA A 942 11.55 -30.89 29.54
N ASP A 943 12.37 -29.86 29.73
CA ASP A 943 12.36 -28.98 30.91
C ASP A 943 12.71 -27.52 30.52
N PRO A 944 11.70 -26.68 30.23
CA PRO A 944 11.92 -25.30 29.82
C PRO A 944 12.65 -24.46 30.87
N ALA A 945 12.43 -24.71 32.16
CA ALA A 945 13.10 -23.99 33.24
C ALA A 945 14.59 -24.34 33.29
N ALA A 946 14.95 -25.61 33.13
CA ALA A 946 16.35 -26.03 33.06
C ALA A 946 17.05 -25.52 31.79
N MET A 947 16.35 -25.45 30.66
CA MET A 947 16.87 -24.85 29.43
C MET A 947 17.17 -23.36 29.61
N LEU A 948 16.22 -22.59 30.14
CA LEU A 948 16.42 -21.16 30.41
C LEU A 948 17.58 -20.95 31.39
N ALA A 949 17.62 -21.70 32.49
CA ALA A 949 18.70 -21.62 33.47
C ALA A 949 20.07 -21.87 32.83
N PHE A 950 20.19 -22.89 31.98
CA PHE A 950 21.43 -23.16 31.26
C PHE A 950 21.84 -22.02 30.32
N HIS A 951 20.89 -21.41 29.60
CA HIS A 951 21.17 -20.25 28.76
C HIS A 951 21.60 -19.03 29.57
N GLN A 952 20.99 -18.79 30.74
CA GLN A 952 21.42 -17.74 31.67
C GLN A 952 22.85 -17.99 32.19
N GLU A 953 23.18 -19.24 32.53
CA GLU A 953 24.55 -19.60 32.91
C GLU A 953 25.56 -19.38 31.76
N LEU A 954 25.16 -19.60 30.51
CA LEU A 954 25.99 -19.29 29.34
C LEU A 954 26.22 -17.78 29.17
N MET A 955 25.21 -16.95 29.45
CA MET A 955 25.38 -15.49 29.44
C MET A 955 26.35 -15.02 30.53
N GLU A 956 26.30 -15.59 31.73
CA GLU A 956 27.27 -15.28 32.81
C GLU A 956 28.69 -15.76 32.47
N LEU A 957 28.83 -16.91 31.79
CA LEU A 957 30.11 -17.35 31.23
C LEU A 957 30.62 -16.36 30.17
N SER A 958 29.76 -15.89 29.25
CA SER A 958 30.09 -14.88 28.23
C SER A 958 30.61 -13.60 28.88
N LYS A 959 29.85 -13.07 29.83
CA LYS A 959 30.19 -11.87 30.61
C LYS A 959 31.55 -12.01 31.30
N SER A 960 31.82 -13.15 31.93
CA SER A 960 33.10 -13.42 32.59
C SER A 960 34.25 -13.49 31.59
N ALA A 961 34.05 -14.16 30.44
CA ALA A 961 35.06 -14.28 29.39
C ALA A 961 35.34 -12.94 28.70
N ASN A 962 34.31 -12.13 28.43
CA ASN A 962 34.43 -10.78 27.86
C ASN A 962 35.11 -9.84 28.86
N GLY A 963 34.79 -9.94 30.15
CA GLY A 963 35.51 -9.22 31.21
C GLY A 963 37.00 -9.56 31.25
N ALA A 964 37.34 -10.85 31.18
CA ALA A 964 38.73 -11.31 31.10
C ALA A 964 39.44 -10.79 29.84
N ARG A 965 38.78 -10.85 28.67
CA ARG A 965 39.29 -10.31 27.41
C ARG A 965 39.55 -8.80 27.48
N ASN A 966 38.63 -8.03 28.03
CA ASN A 966 38.76 -6.58 28.16
C ASN A 966 39.88 -6.22 29.13
N SER A 967 39.98 -6.91 30.27
CA SER A 967 41.09 -6.76 31.22
C SER A 967 42.44 -7.08 30.58
N TYR A 968 42.55 -8.20 29.86
CA TYR A 968 43.73 -8.55 29.08
C TYR A 968 44.12 -7.45 28.08
N ASN A 969 43.17 -6.94 27.28
CA ASN A 969 43.43 -5.91 26.30
C ASN A 969 43.95 -4.61 26.95
N GLN A 970 43.36 -4.21 28.09
CA GLN A 970 43.81 -3.05 28.85
C GLN A 970 45.23 -3.24 29.40
N LEU A 971 45.53 -4.42 29.95
CA LEU A 971 46.87 -4.75 30.48
C LEU A 971 47.91 -4.82 29.37
N ARG A 972 47.58 -5.39 28.20
CA ARG A 972 48.46 -5.39 27.02
C ARG A 972 48.74 -4.00 26.51
N GLU A 973 47.75 -3.12 26.52
CA GLU A 973 47.96 -1.73 26.16
C GLU A 973 48.84 -1.02 27.21
N ALA A 974 48.56 -1.20 28.50
CA ALA A 974 49.38 -0.67 29.60
C ALA A 974 50.84 -1.17 29.55
N LEU A 975 51.06 -2.44 29.19
CA LEU A 975 52.39 -3.04 29.03
C LEU A 975 53.25 -2.25 28.05
N LYS A 976 52.70 -1.78 26.93
CA LYS A 976 53.43 -0.95 25.96
C LYS A 976 53.90 0.38 26.59
N TYR A 977 53.06 1.00 27.41
CA TYR A 977 53.44 2.21 28.16
C TYR A 977 54.52 1.91 29.18
N TYR A 978 54.44 0.78 29.89
CA TYR A 978 55.47 0.36 30.85
C TYR A 978 56.81 0.07 30.16
N GLN A 979 56.82 -0.67 29.05
CA GLN A 979 58.01 -0.94 28.24
C GLN A 979 58.63 0.37 27.70
N ALA A 980 57.79 1.32 27.25
CA ALA A 980 58.28 2.64 26.82
C ALA A 980 58.88 3.44 27.99
N ALA A 981 58.25 3.42 29.16
CA ALA A 981 58.74 4.10 30.36
C ALA A 981 60.03 3.48 30.90
N ALA A 982 60.16 2.16 30.85
CA ALA A 982 61.34 1.43 31.29
C ALA A 982 62.59 1.79 30.45
N ARG A 983 62.45 2.03 29.14
CA ARG A 983 63.53 2.55 28.28
C ARG A 983 64.07 3.91 28.73
N VAL A 984 63.23 4.72 29.39
CA VAL A 984 63.60 6.04 29.91
C VAL A 984 64.29 5.92 31.27
N VAL A 985 63.71 5.13 32.17
CA VAL A 985 64.17 4.95 33.57
C VAL A 985 65.45 4.10 33.67
N LYS A 986 65.60 3.08 32.80
CA LYS A 986 66.70 2.11 32.80
C LYS A 986 66.89 1.40 34.16
N SER A 987 65.83 0.77 34.68
CA SER A 987 65.87 -0.06 35.90
C SER A 987 65.76 -1.54 35.52
N THR A 988 66.76 -2.35 35.89
CA THR A 988 66.74 -3.80 35.65
C THR A 988 65.63 -4.50 36.43
N SER A 989 65.32 -4.05 37.65
CA SER A 989 64.21 -4.57 38.46
C SER A 989 62.84 -4.30 37.80
N LEU A 990 62.72 -3.15 37.15
CA LEU A 990 61.51 -2.78 36.41
C LEU A 990 61.37 -3.61 35.13
N ASP A 991 62.47 -3.79 34.39
CA ASP A 991 62.51 -4.64 33.19
C ASP A 991 62.10 -6.09 33.55
N GLU A 992 62.62 -6.66 34.65
CA GLU A 992 62.24 -8.00 35.12
C GLU A 992 60.75 -8.14 35.46
N LYS A 993 60.14 -7.12 36.09
CA LYS A 993 58.70 -7.12 36.40
C LYS A 993 57.84 -6.97 35.15
N ILE A 994 58.27 -6.15 34.20
CA ILE A 994 57.59 -5.96 32.91
C ILE A 994 57.68 -7.25 32.09
N ASP A 995 58.84 -7.89 32.02
CA ASP A 995 59.03 -9.17 31.35
C ASP A 995 58.19 -10.27 32.02
N ALA A 996 58.09 -10.29 33.35
CA ALA A 996 57.22 -11.23 34.07
C ALA A 996 55.74 -11.01 33.72
N MET A 997 55.29 -9.75 33.67
CA MET A 997 53.94 -9.40 33.23
C MET A 997 53.69 -9.79 31.76
N GLU A 998 54.66 -9.56 30.88
CA GLU A 998 54.58 -9.93 29.46
C GLU A 998 54.44 -11.44 29.27
N ASN A 999 55.27 -12.24 29.96
CA ASN A 999 55.19 -13.70 29.91
C ASN A 999 53.82 -14.23 30.38
N VAL A 1000 53.28 -13.70 31.48
CA VAL A 1000 51.94 -14.10 31.96
C VAL A 1000 50.86 -13.70 30.94
N LEU A 1001 50.98 -12.53 30.32
CA LEU A 1001 50.05 -12.09 29.28
C LEU A 1001 50.18 -12.96 28.01
N ASP A 1002 51.38 -13.42 27.63
CA ASP A 1002 51.60 -14.35 26.52
C ASP A 1002 50.94 -15.71 26.77
N GLU A 1003 51.04 -16.25 27.99
CA GLU A 1003 50.35 -17.48 28.39
C GLU A 1003 48.82 -17.33 28.36
N ILE A 1004 48.33 -16.17 28.82
CA ILE A 1004 46.90 -15.82 28.73
C ILE A 1004 46.48 -15.74 27.26
N GLU A 1005 47.28 -15.11 26.38
CA GLU A 1005 47.00 -14.98 24.96
C GLU A 1005 46.87 -16.35 24.28
N LEU A 1006 47.83 -17.24 24.53
CA LEU A 1006 47.82 -18.61 23.99
C LEU A 1006 46.56 -19.37 24.41
N THR A 1007 46.16 -19.25 25.69
CA THR A 1007 44.97 -19.93 26.24
C THR A 1007 43.68 -19.33 25.71
N MET A 1008 43.58 -18.00 25.72
CA MET A 1008 42.37 -17.25 25.35
C MET A 1008 42.12 -17.29 23.85
N PHE A 1009 43.13 -17.07 23.02
CA PHE A 1009 42.98 -16.80 21.59
C PHE A 1009 43.65 -17.83 20.68
N GLY A 1010 44.43 -18.77 21.25
CA GLY A 1010 45.20 -19.75 20.51
C GLY A 1010 46.57 -19.20 20.07
N ASP A 1011 47.36 -20.06 19.45
CA ASP A 1011 48.69 -19.72 18.92
C ASP A 1011 48.55 -18.79 17.71
N PRO A 1012 49.08 -17.55 17.77
CA PRO A 1012 48.95 -16.56 16.70
C PRO A 1012 49.72 -16.96 15.44
N ILE A 1013 50.87 -17.65 15.58
CA ILE A 1013 51.69 -18.08 14.44
C ILE A 1013 50.98 -19.20 13.70
N LYS A 1014 50.43 -20.19 14.42
CA LYS A 1014 49.64 -21.25 13.78
C LYS A 1014 48.41 -20.70 13.07
N ARG A 1015 47.76 -19.67 13.62
CA ARG A 1015 46.62 -19.01 12.96
C ARG A 1015 47.05 -18.28 11.68
N GLU A 1016 48.19 -17.58 11.70
CA GLU A 1016 48.75 -16.91 10.51
C GLU A 1016 49.16 -17.91 9.43
N LEU A 1017 49.68 -19.07 9.83
CA LEU A 1017 50.11 -20.14 8.93
C LEU A 1017 49.01 -21.16 8.59
N GLU A 1018 47.76 -20.94 9.04
CA GLU A 1018 46.61 -21.86 8.87
C GLU A 1018 46.90 -23.32 9.32
N ILE A 1019 47.68 -23.48 10.39
CA ILE A 1019 47.98 -24.79 11.01
C ILE A 1019 46.90 -25.13 12.03
N ASP A 1020 46.34 -26.35 11.92
CA ASP A 1020 45.37 -26.89 12.87
C ASP A 1020 45.88 -26.83 14.32
N GLN A 1021 44.99 -26.39 15.22
CA GLN A 1021 45.24 -26.32 16.65
C GLN A 1021 43.96 -26.61 17.43
N ALA A 1022 44.12 -26.96 18.71
CA ALA A 1022 42.97 -27.14 19.58
C ALA A 1022 42.15 -25.83 19.68
N PRO A 1023 40.81 -25.89 19.76
CA PRO A 1023 39.99 -24.69 19.94
C PRO A 1023 40.40 -23.93 21.19
N SER A 1024 40.69 -22.64 21.02
CA SER A 1024 41.01 -21.72 22.11
C SER A 1024 39.82 -21.53 23.07
N LEU A 1025 40.07 -20.98 24.26
CA LEU A 1025 39.00 -20.69 25.21
C LEU A 1025 37.94 -19.75 24.59
N SER A 1026 38.35 -18.68 23.89
CA SER A 1026 37.40 -17.77 23.23
C SER A 1026 36.56 -18.48 22.17
N SER A 1027 37.17 -19.38 21.39
CA SER A 1027 36.44 -20.18 20.40
C SER A 1027 35.39 -21.08 21.06
N ARG A 1028 35.73 -21.72 22.18
CA ARG A 1028 34.82 -22.58 22.97
C ARG A 1028 33.68 -21.80 23.60
N VAL A 1029 33.98 -20.65 24.21
CA VAL A 1029 32.97 -19.75 24.80
C VAL A 1029 32.00 -19.30 23.71
N ASN A 1030 32.49 -18.81 22.58
CA ASN A 1030 31.64 -18.40 21.45
C ASN A 1030 30.78 -19.57 20.93
N THR A 1031 31.36 -20.77 20.81
CA THR A 1031 30.62 -21.97 20.37
C THR A 1031 29.50 -22.33 21.36
N ALA A 1032 29.78 -22.30 22.66
CA ALA A 1032 28.80 -22.59 23.70
C ALA A 1032 27.67 -21.55 23.75
N ILE A 1033 28.00 -20.27 23.57
CA ILE A 1033 27.01 -19.18 23.50
C ILE A 1033 26.13 -19.36 22.28
N TYR A 1034 26.71 -19.51 21.09
CA TYR A 1034 25.95 -19.63 19.85
C TYR A 1034 25.04 -20.87 19.84
N SER A 1035 25.46 -21.97 20.48
CA SER A 1035 24.63 -23.16 20.57
C SER A 1035 23.44 -23.03 21.52
N GLY A 1036 23.46 -22.05 22.44
CA GLY A 1036 22.36 -21.78 23.38
C GLY A 1036 21.52 -20.55 23.01
N SER A 1037 22.13 -19.47 22.51
CA SER A 1037 21.49 -18.16 22.38
C SER A 1037 20.34 -18.10 21.36
N THR A 1038 20.31 -19.04 20.40
CA THR A 1038 19.28 -19.10 19.34
C THR A 1038 18.47 -20.40 19.39
N SER A 1039 18.56 -21.18 20.49
CA SER A 1039 17.87 -22.46 20.62
C SER A 1039 16.60 -22.31 21.44
N LEU A 1040 15.50 -22.88 20.93
CA LEU A 1040 14.27 -23.12 21.70
C LEU A 1040 14.17 -24.60 22.12
N THR A 1041 15.30 -25.32 22.20
CA THR A 1041 15.35 -26.75 22.54
C THR A 1041 16.34 -27.02 23.68
N ASP A 1042 16.22 -28.19 24.32
CA ASP A 1042 17.11 -28.59 25.42
C ASP A 1042 18.60 -28.54 25.02
N PRO A 1043 19.48 -28.03 25.90
CA PRO A 1043 20.90 -27.97 25.59
C PRO A 1043 21.51 -29.35 25.37
N THR A 1044 22.26 -29.50 24.27
CA THR A 1044 22.92 -30.77 23.93
C THR A 1044 23.97 -31.15 24.97
N THR A 1045 24.24 -32.45 25.15
CA THR A 1045 25.33 -32.95 26.01
C THR A 1045 26.67 -32.30 25.64
N THR A 1046 26.92 -32.10 24.34
CA THR A 1046 28.10 -31.40 23.84
C THR A 1046 28.13 -29.95 24.32
N SER A 1047 27.03 -29.21 24.25
CA SER A 1047 26.98 -27.81 24.72
C SER A 1047 27.30 -27.71 26.22
N LYS A 1048 26.73 -28.61 27.03
CA LYS A 1048 27.01 -28.70 28.47
C LYS A 1048 28.50 -28.98 28.74
N GLU A 1049 29.11 -29.87 27.97
CA GLU A 1049 30.52 -30.21 28.10
C GLU A 1049 31.44 -29.08 27.63
N VAL A 1050 31.12 -28.40 26.53
CA VAL A 1050 31.88 -27.24 26.04
C VAL A 1050 31.86 -26.11 27.07
N LYS A 1051 30.69 -25.83 27.69
CA LYS A 1051 30.58 -24.88 28.81
C LYS A 1051 31.50 -25.27 29.97
N ARG A 1052 31.41 -26.52 30.44
CA ARG A 1052 32.24 -27.05 31.54
C ARG A 1052 33.74 -26.92 31.24
N ILE A 1053 34.16 -27.24 30.02
CA ILE A 1053 35.55 -27.10 29.58
C ILE A 1053 35.95 -25.62 29.59
N ALA A 1054 35.12 -24.73 29.04
CA ALA A 1054 35.39 -23.29 29.02
C ALA A 1054 35.56 -22.72 30.43
N GLU A 1055 34.70 -23.09 31.38
CA GLU A 1055 34.83 -22.69 32.80
C GLU A 1055 36.16 -23.14 33.42
N ASN A 1056 36.60 -24.37 33.13
CA ASN A 1056 37.86 -24.90 33.65
C ASN A 1056 39.10 -24.12 33.16
N TYR A 1057 39.09 -23.67 31.90
CA TYR A 1057 40.18 -22.85 31.35
C TYR A 1057 40.08 -21.38 31.73
N LEU A 1058 38.87 -20.84 31.92
CA LEU A 1058 38.65 -19.44 32.25
C LEU A 1058 39.07 -19.10 33.69
N ASN A 1059 38.82 -20.00 34.64
CA ASN A 1059 39.14 -19.76 36.05
C ASN A 1059 40.64 -19.44 36.30
N PRO A 1060 41.61 -20.21 35.76
CA PRO A 1060 43.04 -19.85 35.85
C PRO A 1060 43.36 -18.50 35.19
N VAL A 1061 42.78 -18.20 34.02
CA VAL A 1061 42.99 -16.92 33.32
C VAL A 1061 42.53 -15.75 34.19
N ILE A 1062 41.34 -15.86 34.80
CA ILE A 1062 40.83 -14.83 35.72
C ILE A 1062 41.76 -14.67 36.93
N ALA A 1063 42.27 -15.77 37.50
CA ALA A 1063 43.20 -15.70 38.63
C ALA A 1063 44.50 -14.98 38.25
N SER A 1064 45.09 -15.28 37.10
CA SER A 1064 46.28 -14.60 36.59
C SER A 1064 46.04 -13.12 36.31
N LEU A 1065 44.90 -12.77 35.69
CA LEU A 1065 44.52 -11.38 35.45
C LEU A 1065 44.31 -10.60 36.76
N LYS A 1066 43.69 -11.22 37.77
CA LYS A 1066 43.55 -10.61 39.10
C LYS A 1066 44.91 -10.36 39.75
N GLN A 1067 45.82 -11.32 39.69
CA GLN A 1067 47.19 -11.15 40.19
C GLN A 1067 47.90 -9.98 39.50
N LEU A 1068 47.82 -9.89 38.16
CA LEU A 1068 48.39 -8.79 37.41
C LEU A 1068 47.81 -7.43 37.82
N VAL A 1069 46.48 -7.32 37.93
CA VAL A 1069 45.79 -6.06 38.24
C VAL A 1069 45.99 -5.63 39.70
N GLU A 1070 45.86 -6.55 40.65
CA GLU A 1070 45.82 -6.24 42.09
C GLU A 1070 47.20 -6.18 42.72
N VAL A 1071 48.22 -6.81 42.12
CA VAL A 1071 49.56 -6.92 42.72
C VAL A 1071 50.64 -6.40 41.79
N ASP A 1072 50.75 -6.93 40.57
CA ASP A 1072 51.92 -6.67 39.72
C ASP A 1072 51.90 -5.26 39.12
N VAL A 1073 50.74 -4.78 38.65
CA VAL A 1073 50.55 -3.41 38.15
C VAL A 1073 50.84 -2.36 39.23
N PRO A 1074 50.28 -2.44 40.46
CA PRO A 1074 50.67 -1.56 41.55
C PRO A 1074 52.17 -1.57 41.85
N ALA A 1075 52.81 -2.74 41.81
CA ALA A 1075 54.25 -2.87 42.05
C ALA A 1075 55.10 -2.23 40.94
N ILE A 1076 54.69 -2.34 39.67
CA ILE A 1076 55.31 -1.67 38.52
C ILE A 1076 55.10 -0.15 38.64
N ASN A 1077 53.88 0.30 38.94
CA ASN A 1077 53.54 1.71 39.09
C ASN A 1077 54.34 2.38 40.22
N ALA A 1078 54.46 1.73 41.38
CA ALA A 1078 55.25 2.23 42.51
C ALA A 1078 56.74 2.38 42.15
N GLU A 1079 57.29 1.46 41.37
CA GLU A 1079 58.69 1.54 40.91
C GLU A 1079 58.89 2.63 39.84
N LEU A 1080 57.92 2.80 38.93
CA LEU A 1080 57.92 3.90 37.96
C LEU A 1080 57.86 5.28 38.67
N ASP A 1081 57.05 5.39 39.73
CA ASP A 1081 56.96 6.62 40.55
C ASP A 1081 58.27 6.92 41.29
N ALA A 1082 58.87 5.89 41.91
CA ALA A 1082 60.16 6.00 42.60
C ALA A 1082 61.28 6.48 41.65
N ASN A 1083 61.21 6.11 40.37
CA ASN A 1083 62.17 6.48 39.36
C ASN A 1083 61.79 7.73 38.53
N GLN A 1084 60.72 8.43 38.90
CA GLN A 1084 60.24 9.63 38.20
C GLN A 1084 59.96 9.41 36.71
N ALA A 1085 59.45 8.23 36.34
CA ALA A 1085 59.11 7.91 34.97
C ALA A 1085 57.97 8.80 34.44
N PRO A 1086 57.92 9.10 33.12
CA PRO A 1086 56.75 9.69 32.49
C PRO A 1086 55.46 8.93 32.82
N TRP A 1087 54.31 9.61 32.73
CA TRP A 1087 53.02 9.02 33.08
C TRP A 1087 52.70 7.79 32.22
N THR A 1088 52.08 6.80 32.85
CA THR A 1088 51.54 5.59 32.20
C THR A 1088 50.11 5.33 32.72
N PRO A 1089 49.25 4.65 31.95
CA PRO A 1089 47.87 4.35 32.35
C PRO A 1089 47.77 3.74 33.75
N GLY A 1090 46.79 4.19 34.54
CA GLY A 1090 46.55 3.69 35.90
C GLY A 1090 47.35 4.38 37.01
N ARG A 1091 48.28 5.30 36.69
CA ARG A 1091 49.00 6.12 37.69
C ARG A 1091 48.30 7.45 37.96
N ILE A 1092 48.39 7.90 39.22
CA ILE A 1092 47.87 9.20 39.65
C ILE A 1092 48.80 10.30 39.14
N ILE A 1093 48.24 11.36 38.56
CA ILE A 1093 49.00 12.52 38.10
C ILE A 1093 49.26 13.45 39.29
N GLU A 1094 50.53 13.61 39.66
CA GLU A 1094 50.95 14.58 40.69
C GLU A 1094 51.79 15.69 40.06
N ILE A 1095 51.42 16.95 40.31
CA ILE A 1095 52.26 18.11 39.99
C ILE A 1095 53.32 18.19 41.09
N LYS A 1096 54.54 17.76 40.78
CA LYS A 1096 55.68 17.97 41.68
C LYS A 1096 56.05 19.46 41.66
N ASN A 1097 55.80 20.16 42.77
CA ASN A 1097 56.28 21.53 43.02
C ASN A 1097 57.78 21.57 43.30
#